data_AF-A0A2W4PFX4-F1
#
_entry.id   AF-A0A2W4PFX4-F1
#
_cell.length_a   1.000
_cell.length_b   1.000
_cell.length_c   1.000
_cell.angle_alpha   90.00
_cell.angle_beta   90.00
_cell.angle_gamma   90.00
#
_symmetry.space_group_name_H-M   'P 1'
#
loop_
_entity.id
_entity.type
_entity.pdbx_description
1 polymer ?
#
loop_
_entity_poly.entity_id
_entity_poly.type
_entity_poly.pdbx_seq_one_letter_code
_entity_poly.pdbx_strand_id
1 'polypeptide(L)'
;MTYGPQEIEAYAQMQARLVSLILRYDEQRFGRYYAERAGYSPERDEALEPYRELAVLFALRDELFEHILPRIVRRLSFESPRATVVEEPPPRGRVDWERTLDSTWAERPGEPPLLLQTRQRRRDFATPENLLAVVTLLEYAADVHRLLWGEYAAVGAEALRHPLAAIAARCERELAFPQFAGIRGQAQHIIDQHETAALEAQVAERLIPGANSAYEELLAWRARYRSLRLLHRSQHHLEGDVLGADPDRDSYLYQLWLYYELIDLLSRDGALQSWDRETTEVVFRWGAGDSAQLYRLQHDRAIPDDLRVWRRGPGVRPDLYICRLDRQEVRDDDGALIWREPGYLLDAKYYRPHDDDPKAPAGPIKRMIADLQLTGERYGALLFAFQGTAPEAPGERVAPEWRKAQLVAPDSEIRLYQIRPQGAADSQPLERALRALLDDVHERLRERVPVRCHGVFLDTLTANAHGRLAGAVPLHTRYGALHEQDLSDLLLCPKPHVAPWRVDLVSVTRDCCANPALCHIARQPGVAPPRRLTALEEIAEALRHTAPGGEDEDVATAATEQVMRITRRYAQLLQPRIDDYRQWIRERLEIDDLFDTTPLLTDVQRETLALGRFLWEQIEQIRASNFAGPVLLFTGVLEEVSRVTIYKHSPPLCDTNGRPLMRTLGTIGNCKGYGGRNWLILEDAIARGGHWDEQVTPHQRLPLSDWVDMVQRIASIRNDAAHKAHVERGAFQTLVTLYFGSARTGLGALNGLLLAWRA
;
A
#
# COMPACT_ATOMS: atom_id res chain seq x y z
N MET A 1 -23.58 32.54 -13.38
CA MET A 1 -22.26 32.45 -14.04
C MET A 1 -22.49 32.03 -15.47
N THR A 2 -22.00 32.72 -16.49
CA THR A 2 -22.10 32.28 -17.90
C THR A 2 -20.82 31.56 -18.28
N TYR A 3 -20.88 30.24 -18.42
CA TYR A 3 -19.76 29.43 -18.88
C TYR A 3 -19.39 29.83 -20.31
N GLY A 4 -18.10 29.88 -20.60
CA GLY A 4 -17.60 30.15 -21.95
C GLY A 4 -17.88 28.98 -22.90
N PRO A 5 -17.90 29.19 -24.23
CA PRO A 5 -18.20 28.14 -25.22
C PRO A 5 -17.38 26.85 -25.04
N GLN A 6 -16.10 27.01 -24.67
CA GLN A 6 -15.17 25.90 -24.42
C GLN A 6 -15.53 25.01 -23.23
N GLU A 7 -16.22 25.56 -22.24
CA GLU A 7 -16.61 24.82 -21.05
C GLU A 7 -17.92 24.06 -21.29
N ILE A 8 -18.84 24.67 -22.04
CA ILE A 8 -20.07 24.01 -22.52
C ILE A 8 -19.71 22.77 -23.35
N GLU A 9 -18.77 22.93 -24.28
CA GLU A 9 -18.29 21.83 -25.10
C GLU A 9 -17.62 20.73 -24.27
N ALA A 10 -16.75 21.09 -23.33
CA ALA A 10 -16.11 20.12 -22.43
C ALA A 10 -17.11 19.40 -21.53
N TYR A 11 -18.16 20.08 -21.05
CA TYR A 11 -19.25 19.45 -20.29
C TYR A 11 -19.98 18.39 -21.12
N ALA A 12 -20.33 18.72 -22.36
CA ALA A 12 -20.95 17.78 -23.28
C ALA A 12 -20.04 16.57 -23.52
N GLN A 13 -18.76 16.80 -23.83
CA GLN A 13 -17.78 15.73 -24.01
C GLN A 13 -17.65 14.84 -22.77
N MET A 14 -17.61 15.42 -21.56
CA MET A 14 -17.59 14.69 -20.29
C MET A 14 -18.79 13.75 -20.16
N GLN A 15 -20.00 14.24 -20.45
CA GLN A 15 -21.23 13.44 -20.35
C GLN A 15 -21.25 12.30 -21.37
N ALA A 16 -20.91 12.59 -22.64
CA ALA A 16 -20.80 11.56 -23.68
C ALA A 16 -19.81 10.47 -23.28
N ARG A 17 -18.64 10.88 -22.79
CA ARG A 17 -17.58 9.97 -22.38
C ARG A 17 -17.97 9.15 -21.15
N LEU A 18 -18.60 9.77 -20.15
CA LEU A 18 -19.10 9.09 -18.96
C LEU A 18 -20.16 8.04 -19.31
N VAL A 19 -21.08 8.32 -20.23
CA VAL A 19 -22.06 7.33 -20.73
C VAL A 19 -21.34 6.13 -21.34
N SER A 20 -20.36 6.37 -22.21
CA SER A 20 -19.56 5.31 -22.82
C SER A 20 -18.83 4.45 -21.77
N LEU A 21 -18.22 5.08 -20.77
CA LEU A 21 -17.54 4.39 -19.69
C LEU A 21 -18.48 3.57 -18.80
N ILE A 22 -19.63 4.12 -18.41
CA ILE A 22 -20.63 3.39 -17.61
C ILE A 22 -21.17 2.20 -18.40
N LEU A 23 -21.53 2.37 -19.68
CA LEU A 23 -22.03 1.26 -20.48
C LEU A 23 -20.98 0.16 -20.67
N ARG A 24 -19.71 0.53 -20.80
CA ARG A 24 -18.59 -0.41 -20.89
C ARG A 24 -18.35 -1.19 -19.60
N TYR A 25 -18.42 -0.51 -18.46
CA TYR A 25 -17.88 -1.03 -17.21
C TYR A 25 -18.95 -1.35 -16.15
N ASP A 26 -20.13 -0.73 -16.20
CA ASP A 26 -21.18 -0.81 -15.17
C ASP A 26 -22.60 -0.68 -15.75
N GLU A 27 -22.88 -1.46 -16.80
CA GLU A 27 -24.15 -1.42 -17.54
C GLU A 27 -25.38 -1.56 -16.62
N GLN A 28 -25.30 -2.44 -15.61
CA GLN A 28 -26.40 -2.70 -14.67
C GLN A 28 -26.82 -1.47 -13.86
N ARG A 29 -25.90 -0.53 -13.61
CA ARG A 29 -26.19 0.71 -12.87
C ARG A 29 -26.55 1.88 -13.76
N PHE A 30 -26.50 1.71 -15.09
CA PHE A 30 -26.87 2.75 -16.05
C PHE A 30 -28.26 3.35 -15.74
N GLY A 31 -29.27 2.50 -15.47
CA GLY A 31 -30.62 2.94 -15.10
C GLY A 31 -30.75 3.63 -13.74
N ARG A 32 -29.74 3.56 -12.86
CA ARG A 32 -29.72 4.32 -11.59
C ARG A 32 -29.25 5.77 -11.80
N TYR A 33 -28.35 5.99 -12.75
CA TYR A 33 -27.78 7.31 -13.03
C TYR A 33 -28.61 8.12 -14.03
N TYR A 34 -29.43 7.46 -14.86
CA TYR A 34 -30.21 8.10 -15.91
C TYR A 34 -31.71 7.80 -15.75
N ALA A 35 -32.52 8.86 -15.58
CA ALA A 35 -33.98 8.79 -15.47
C ALA A 35 -34.68 9.64 -16.55
N GLU A 36 -35.92 9.28 -16.86
CA GLU A 36 -36.80 9.98 -17.81
C GLU A 36 -37.12 11.40 -17.32
N ARG A 37 -36.96 12.42 -18.20
CA ARG A 37 -37.27 13.83 -17.89
C ARG A 37 -37.96 14.49 -19.10
N ALA A 38 -39.02 15.27 -18.83
CA ALA A 38 -39.82 15.93 -19.85
C ALA A 38 -39.28 17.33 -20.23
N GLY A 39 -39.31 17.66 -21.54
CA GLY A 39 -39.07 18.99 -22.11
C GLY A 39 -37.71 19.14 -22.82
N TYR A 40 -37.70 19.22 -24.15
CA TYR A 40 -36.50 19.34 -25.00
C TYR A 40 -36.67 20.29 -26.19
N SER A 41 -35.58 20.96 -26.61
CA SER A 41 -35.42 21.68 -27.89
C SER A 41 -34.29 21.07 -28.73
N PRO A 42 -34.54 20.63 -29.98
CA PRO A 42 -33.59 19.92 -30.86
C PRO A 42 -32.27 20.64 -31.22
N GLU A 43 -32.17 21.96 -31.08
CA GLU A 43 -31.26 22.76 -31.91
C GLU A 43 -29.86 23.05 -31.32
N ARG A 44 -29.47 22.50 -30.16
CA ARG A 44 -28.26 22.96 -29.44
C ARG A 44 -27.09 21.99 -29.24
N ASP A 45 -27.22 20.68 -29.45
CA ASP A 45 -26.13 19.72 -29.16
C ASP A 45 -26.09 18.51 -30.12
N GLU A 46 -25.78 18.71 -31.40
CA GLU A 46 -25.60 17.62 -32.38
C GLU A 46 -24.52 16.61 -31.95
N ALA A 47 -23.48 17.05 -31.24
CA ALA A 47 -22.37 16.20 -30.80
C ALA A 47 -22.76 15.10 -29.78
N LEU A 48 -23.89 15.28 -29.08
CA LEU A 48 -24.36 14.34 -28.05
C LEU A 48 -25.39 13.33 -28.56
N GLU A 49 -25.98 13.59 -29.73
CA GLU A 49 -27.08 12.80 -30.28
C GLU A 49 -26.78 11.28 -30.35
N PRO A 50 -25.61 10.82 -30.84
CA PRO A 50 -25.32 9.39 -30.93
C PRO A 50 -25.25 8.67 -29.58
N TYR A 51 -24.73 9.35 -28.55
CA TYR A 51 -24.62 8.80 -27.19
C TYR A 51 -25.99 8.78 -26.49
N ARG A 52 -26.89 9.68 -26.86
CA ARG A 52 -28.28 9.68 -26.40
C ARG A 52 -29.07 8.55 -27.03
N GLU A 53 -28.93 8.36 -28.35
CA GLU A 53 -29.52 7.21 -29.05
C GLU A 53 -29.03 5.90 -28.43
N LEU A 54 -27.72 5.79 -28.20
CA LEU A 54 -27.12 4.66 -27.50
C LEU A 54 -27.74 4.41 -26.11
N ALA A 55 -27.82 5.45 -25.29
CA ALA A 55 -28.44 5.39 -23.97
C ALA A 55 -29.89 4.87 -24.00
N VAL A 56 -30.69 5.36 -24.96
CA VAL A 56 -32.11 4.98 -25.12
C VAL A 56 -32.24 3.53 -25.56
N LEU A 57 -31.42 3.07 -26.51
CA LEU A 57 -31.37 1.66 -26.92
C LEU A 57 -31.11 0.76 -25.71
N PHE A 58 -30.09 1.04 -24.90
CA PHE A 58 -29.77 0.21 -23.73
C PHE A 58 -30.86 0.25 -22.66
N ALA A 59 -31.43 1.42 -22.37
CA ALA A 59 -32.45 1.57 -21.34
C ALA A 59 -33.75 0.81 -21.67
N LEU A 60 -34.11 0.71 -22.95
CA LEU A 60 -35.37 0.11 -23.39
C LEU A 60 -35.24 -1.36 -23.84
N ARG A 61 -33.99 -1.86 -23.96
CA ARG A 61 -33.68 -3.22 -24.41
C ARG A 61 -34.38 -4.31 -23.60
N ASP A 62 -34.21 -4.29 -22.28
CA ASP A 62 -34.66 -5.41 -21.43
C ASP A 62 -36.19 -5.46 -21.36
N GLU A 63 -36.85 -4.31 -21.39
CA GLU A 63 -38.30 -4.22 -21.49
C GLU A 63 -38.82 -4.86 -22.80
N LEU A 64 -38.18 -4.56 -23.92
CA LEU A 64 -38.58 -5.14 -25.22
C LEU A 64 -38.39 -6.66 -25.23
N PHE A 65 -37.20 -7.15 -24.86
CA PHE A 65 -36.84 -8.55 -25.08
C PHE A 65 -37.14 -9.50 -23.92
N GLU A 66 -37.14 -9.04 -22.66
CA GLU A 66 -37.44 -9.89 -21.51
C GLU A 66 -38.93 -9.84 -21.14
N HIS A 67 -39.63 -8.74 -21.46
CA HIS A 67 -41.02 -8.55 -21.07
C HIS A 67 -42.01 -8.62 -22.25
N ILE A 68 -41.86 -7.74 -23.25
CA ILE A 68 -42.88 -7.54 -24.29
C ILE A 68 -42.88 -8.69 -25.31
N LEU A 69 -41.75 -8.94 -25.97
CA LEU A 69 -41.66 -9.93 -27.06
C LEU A 69 -41.99 -11.37 -26.62
N PRO A 70 -41.50 -11.89 -25.48
CA PRO A 70 -41.85 -13.24 -25.03
C PRO A 70 -43.36 -13.42 -24.83
N ARG A 71 -44.08 -12.37 -24.43
CA ARG A 71 -45.54 -12.39 -24.26
C ARG A 71 -46.27 -12.38 -25.59
N ILE A 72 -45.77 -11.63 -26.57
CA ILE A 72 -46.26 -11.63 -27.96
C ILE A 72 -46.07 -13.02 -28.59
N VAL A 73 -44.87 -13.59 -28.50
CA VAL A 73 -44.55 -14.91 -29.07
C VAL A 73 -45.41 -16.02 -28.46
N ARG A 74 -45.71 -15.95 -27.16
CA ARG A 74 -46.62 -16.91 -26.49
C ARG A 74 -48.08 -16.81 -26.96
N ARG A 75 -48.52 -15.64 -27.43
CA ARG A 75 -49.91 -15.36 -27.80
C ARG A 75 -49.98 -14.44 -29.02
N LEU A 76 -49.56 -14.97 -30.17
CA LEU A 76 -49.64 -14.25 -31.44
C LEU A 76 -51.09 -13.95 -31.83
N SER A 77 -51.31 -12.74 -32.34
CA SER A 77 -52.53 -12.40 -33.05
C SER A 77 -52.62 -13.24 -34.33
N PHE A 78 -53.80 -13.71 -34.69
CA PHE A 78 -54.03 -14.37 -35.97
C PHE A 78 -55.44 -14.12 -36.45
N GLU A 79 -55.58 -13.91 -37.74
CA GLU A 79 -56.87 -13.93 -38.42
C GLU A 79 -57.10 -15.34 -39.00
N SER A 80 -58.35 -15.74 -39.17
CA SER A 80 -58.69 -17.03 -39.80
C SER A 80 -59.63 -16.81 -40.97
N PRO A 81 -59.15 -16.15 -42.04
CA PRO A 81 -59.95 -15.90 -43.23
C PRO A 81 -60.40 -17.24 -43.84
N ARG A 82 -61.63 -17.25 -44.39
CA ARG A 82 -62.16 -18.39 -45.12
C ARG A 82 -61.64 -18.32 -46.55
N ALA A 83 -60.64 -19.12 -46.89
CA ALA A 83 -60.14 -19.23 -48.25
C ALA A 83 -60.77 -20.44 -48.95
N THR A 84 -61.12 -20.28 -50.23
CA THR A 84 -61.49 -21.40 -51.10
C THR A 84 -60.23 -21.84 -51.83
N VAL A 85 -59.84 -23.10 -51.67
CA VAL A 85 -58.62 -23.70 -52.25
C VAL A 85 -59.04 -24.85 -53.14
N VAL A 86 -58.37 -25.02 -54.28
CA VAL A 86 -58.53 -26.20 -55.14
C VAL A 86 -57.43 -27.19 -54.77
N GLU A 87 -57.78 -28.40 -54.33
CA GLU A 87 -56.82 -29.43 -53.91
C GLU A 87 -57.22 -30.84 -54.39
N GLU A 88 -56.24 -31.71 -54.58
CA GLU A 88 -56.47 -33.13 -54.85
C GLU A 88 -56.96 -33.86 -53.58
N PRO A 89 -57.83 -34.88 -53.71
CA PRO A 89 -58.23 -35.72 -52.58
C PRO A 89 -57.01 -36.43 -51.93
N PRO A 90 -56.98 -36.61 -50.60
CA PRO A 90 -58.04 -36.31 -49.63
C PRO A 90 -58.09 -34.82 -49.20
N PRO A 91 -59.28 -34.23 -49.05
CA PRO A 91 -59.42 -32.81 -48.72
C PRO A 91 -58.98 -32.50 -47.28
N ARG A 92 -58.31 -31.37 -47.09
CA ARG A 92 -57.90 -30.87 -45.76
C ARG A 92 -58.97 -29.99 -45.11
N GLY A 93 -59.91 -29.47 -45.89
CA GLY A 93 -60.99 -28.57 -45.44
C GLY A 93 -62.40 -29.09 -45.74
N ARG A 94 -63.40 -28.23 -45.52
CA ARG A 94 -64.79 -28.55 -45.89
C ARG A 94 -64.96 -28.40 -47.39
N VAL A 95 -65.31 -29.47 -48.09
CA VAL A 95 -65.58 -29.44 -49.54
C VAL A 95 -66.81 -28.57 -49.83
N ASP A 96 -66.68 -27.68 -50.81
CA ASP A 96 -67.74 -26.91 -51.43
C ASP A 96 -68.31 -27.70 -52.62
N TRP A 97 -69.20 -28.64 -52.31
CA TRP A 97 -69.71 -29.59 -53.31
C TRP A 97 -70.39 -28.91 -54.50
N GLU A 98 -71.08 -27.80 -54.28
CA GLU A 98 -71.74 -27.03 -55.34
C GLU A 98 -70.71 -26.57 -56.37
N ARG A 99 -69.68 -25.83 -55.92
CA ARG A 99 -68.63 -25.34 -56.83
C ARG A 99 -67.76 -26.45 -57.41
N THR A 100 -67.47 -27.50 -56.65
CA THR A 100 -66.73 -28.67 -57.14
C THR A 100 -67.47 -29.39 -58.26
N LEU A 101 -68.78 -29.61 -58.09
CA LEU A 101 -69.60 -30.28 -59.09
C LEU A 101 -69.79 -29.39 -60.31
N ASP A 102 -70.02 -28.07 -60.15
CA ASP A 102 -70.14 -27.14 -61.27
C ASP A 102 -68.86 -27.09 -62.12
N SER A 103 -67.70 -27.00 -61.47
CA SER A 103 -66.39 -27.01 -62.14
C SER A 103 -66.12 -28.33 -62.86
N THR A 104 -66.43 -29.45 -62.20
CA THR A 104 -66.23 -30.79 -62.79
C THR A 104 -67.20 -31.03 -63.94
N TRP A 105 -68.44 -30.55 -63.83
CA TRP A 105 -69.43 -30.67 -64.88
C TRP A 105 -69.05 -29.84 -66.11
N ALA A 106 -68.45 -28.66 -65.92
CA ALA A 106 -67.97 -27.82 -67.01
C ALA A 106 -66.76 -28.42 -67.74
N GLU A 107 -65.84 -29.07 -67.02
CA GLU A 107 -64.61 -29.64 -67.61
C GLU A 107 -64.78 -31.09 -68.09
N ARG A 108 -65.49 -31.92 -67.31
CA ARG A 108 -65.62 -33.38 -67.47
C ARG A 108 -67.03 -33.85 -67.06
N PRO A 109 -68.06 -33.59 -67.88
CA PRO A 109 -69.44 -33.95 -67.56
C PRO A 109 -69.59 -35.46 -67.29
N GLY A 110 -70.20 -35.81 -66.17
CA GLY A 110 -70.51 -37.20 -65.80
C GLY A 110 -69.37 -38.00 -65.16
N GLU A 111 -68.17 -37.42 -64.99
CA GLU A 111 -67.04 -38.06 -64.32
C GLU A 111 -66.87 -37.57 -62.86
N PRO A 112 -66.28 -38.38 -61.95
CA PRO A 112 -66.04 -37.95 -60.57
C PRO A 112 -64.99 -36.82 -60.49
N PRO A 113 -65.12 -35.89 -59.53
CA PRO A 113 -64.19 -34.76 -59.37
C PRO A 113 -62.79 -35.24 -58.97
N LEU A 114 -61.78 -34.89 -59.77
CA LEU A 114 -60.36 -35.12 -59.46
C LEU A 114 -59.77 -34.01 -58.58
N LEU A 115 -60.36 -32.83 -58.60
CA LEU A 115 -59.99 -31.67 -57.80
C LEU A 115 -61.19 -31.22 -56.97
N LEU A 116 -60.97 -31.02 -55.67
CA LEU A 116 -61.99 -30.57 -54.73
C LEU A 116 -61.75 -29.08 -54.43
N GLN A 117 -62.82 -28.30 -54.49
CA GLN A 117 -62.82 -26.92 -54.01
C GLN A 117 -63.17 -26.97 -52.54
N THR A 118 -62.23 -26.63 -51.66
CA THR A 118 -62.41 -26.74 -50.22
C THR A 118 -62.32 -25.38 -49.55
N ARG A 119 -63.19 -25.16 -48.56
CA ARG A 119 -63.14 -24.00 -47.67
C ARG A 119 -62.24 -24.35 -46.50
N GLN A 120 -61.06 -23.74 -46.47
CA GLN A 120 -60.07 -23.91 -45.40
C GLN A 120 -60.02 -22.65 -44.54
N ARG A 121 -59.88 -22.84 -43.23
CA ARG A 121 -59.51 -21.77 -42.30
C ARG A 121 -58.02 -21.90 -42.04
N ARG A 122 -57.20 -21.14 -42.75
CA ARG A 122 -55.78 -21.04 -42.45
C ARG A 122 -55.58 -19.90 -41.45
N ARG A 123 -54.79 -20.13 -40.42
CA ARG A 123 -54.36 -19.04 -39.53
C ARG A 123 -53.41 -18.17 -40.32
N ASP A 124 -53.81 -16.93 -40.53
CA ASP A 124 -52.97 -15.90 -41.09
C ASP A 124 -52.37 -15.10 -39.93
N PHE A 125 -51.04 -15.09 -39.88
CA PHE A 125 -50.27 -14.38 -38.87
C PHE A 125 -49.81 -13.01 -39.35
N ALA A 126 -50.09 -12.62 -40.59
CA ALA A 126 -49.86 -11.28 -41.13
C ALA A 126 -50.88 -10.25 -40.63
N THR A 127 -51.19 -10.28 -39.33
CA THR A 127 -52.06 -9.27 -38.72
C THR A 127 -51.28 -7.99 -38.46
N PRO A 128 -51.94 -6.83 -38.37
CA PRO A 128 -51.28 -5.55 -38.05
C PRO A 128 -50.44 -5.60 -36.77
N GLU A 129 -50.89 -6.33 -35.75
CA GLU A 129 -50.18 -6.41 -34.46
C GLU A 129 -48.86 -7.16 -34.57
N ASN A 130 -48.83 -8.27 -35.32
CA ASN A 130 -47.60 -9.02 -35.58
C ASN A 130 -46.67 -8.28 -36.55
N LEU A 131 -47.23 -7.62 -37.56
CA LEU A 131 -46.46 -6.77 -38.47
C LEU A 131 -45.79 -5.63 -37.68
N LEU A 132 -46.48 -5.02 -36.71
CA LEU A 132 -45.90 -3.97 -35.86
C LEU A 132 -44.74 -4.50 -35.01
N ALA A 133 -44.85 -5.72 -34.47
CA ALA A 133 -43.75 -6.36 -33.73
C ALA A 133 -42.51 -6.58 -34.62
N VAL A 134 -42.71 -7.06 -35.85
CA VAL A 134 -41.62 -7.28 -36.81
C VAL A 134 -41.03 -5.97 -37.31
N VAL A 135 -41.85 -4.95 -37.61
CA VAL A 135 -41.38 -3.60 -37.95
C VAL A 135 -40.54 -3.02 -36.82
N THR A 136 -40.96 -3.19 -35.56
CA THR A 136 -40.20 -2.74 -34.40
C THR A 136 -38.83 -3.39 -34.32
N LEU A 137 -38.74 -4.70 -34.51
CA LEU A 137 -37.46 -5.42 -34.52
C LEU A 137 -36.54 -4.98 -35.66
N LEU A 138 -37.09 -4.71 -36.84
CA LEU A 138 -36.33 -4.26 -38.01
C LEU A 138 -35.80 -2.83 -37.84
N GLU A 139 -36.64 -1.89 -37.40
CA GLU A 139 -36.24 -0.50 -37.11
C GLU A 139 -35.19 -0.45 -35.98
N TYR A 140 -35.43 -1.21 -34.90
CA TYR A 140 -34.50 -1.28 -33.77
C TYR A 140 -33.16 -1.91 -34.18
N ALA A 141 -33.16 -2.94 -35.02
CA ALA A 141 -31.93 -3.51 -35.59
C ALA A 141 -31.21 -2.51 -36.52
N ALA A 142 -31.94 -1.76 -37.34
CA ALA A 142 -31.38 -0.75 -38.23
C ALA A 142 -30.68 0.37 -37.45
N ASP A 143 -31.28 0.86 -36.36
CA ASP A 143 -30.69 1.86 -35.48
C ASP A 143 -29.41 1.35 -34.79
N VAL A 144 -29.43 0.10 -34.30
CA VAL A 144 -28.25 -0.55 -33.73
C VAL A 144 -27.13 -0.69 -34.77
N HIS A 145 -27.46 -1.08 -36.01
CA HIS A 145 -26.48 -1.17 -37.09
C HIS A 145 -25.94 0.19 -37.51
N ARG A 146 -26.78 1.24 -37.56
CA ARG A 146 -26.36 2.62 -37.83
C ARG A 146 -25.29 3.07 -36.83
N LEU A 147 -25.47 2.77 -35.55
CA LEU A 147 -24.47 3.08 -34.51
C LEU A 147 -23.23 2.19 -34.56
N LEU A 148 -23.36 0.91 -34.92
CA LEU A 148 -22.23 -0.01 -35.08
C LEU A 148 -21.30 0.37 -36.24
N TRP A 149 -21.88 0.85 -37.35
CA TRP A 149 -21.17 1.11 -38.61
C TRP A 149 -20.93 2.60 -38.91
N GLY A 150 -21.46 3.51 -38.09
CA GLY A 150 -21.23 4.96 -38.23
C GLY A 150 -19.81 5.42 -37.81
N GLU A 151 -19.42 6.62 -38.25
CA GLU A 151 -18.10 7.23 -37.95
C GLU A 151 -17.83 7.46 -36.45
N TYR A 152 -18.88 7.43 -35.61
CA TYR A 152 -18.80 7.54 -34.16
C TYR A 152 -18.14 6.33 -33.46
N ALA A 153 -17.86 5.25 -34.21
CA ALA A 153 -17.05 4.13 -33.73
C ALA A 153 -15.54 4.46 -33.63
N ALA A 154 -15.13 5.68 -34.01
CA ALA A 154 -13.75 6.12 -33.95
C ALA A 154 -13.35 6.54 -32.53
N VAL A 155 -12.58 5.66 -31.89
CA VAL A 155 -11.82 5.82 -30.63
C VAL A 155 -12.64 5.60 -29.33
N GLY A 156 -12.46 4.43 -28.72
CA GLY A 156 -13.08 4.02 -27.45
C GLY A 156 -14.37 3.18 -27.57
N ALA A 157 -14.96 3.10 -28.77
CA ALA A 157 -16.22 2.40 -29.03
C ALA A 157 -16.10 0.87 -29.17
N GLU A 158 -14.90 0.30 -29.16
CA GLU A 158 -14.70 -1.14 -29.33
C GLU A 158 -15.42 -1.97 -28.25
N ALA A 159 -15.48 -1.43 -27.02
CA ALA A 159 -16.22 -2.06 -25.93
C ALA A 159 -17.75 -1.94 -26.05
N LEU A 160 -18.25 -0.94 -26.78
CA LEU A 160 -19.68 -0.79 -27.07
C LEU A 160 -20.14 -1.69 -28.22
N ARG A 161 -19.20 -2.14 -29.08
CA ARG A 161 -19.51 -3.08 -30.18
C ARG A 161 -20.09 -4.39 -29.68
N HIS A 162 -19.56 -4.94 -28.58
CA HIS A 162 -20.05 -6.24 -28.07
C HIS A 162 -21.50 -6.14 -27.55
N PRO A 163 -21.87 -5.18 -26.68
CA PRO A 163 -23.26 -4.97 -26.27
C PRO A 163 -24.22 -4.65 -27.43
N LEU A 164 -23.81 -3.78 -28.38
CA LEU A 164 -24.63 -3.48 -29.56
C LEU A 164 -24.78 -4.70 -30.49
N ALA A 165 -23.71 -5.47 -30.71
CA ALA A 165 -23.78 -6.71 -31.48
C ALA A 165 -24.66 -7.76 -30.79
N ALA A 166 -24.68 -7.81 -29.45
CA ALA A 166 -25.59 -8.68 -28.71
C ALA A 166 -27.06 -8.30 -28.92
N ILE A 167 -27.37 -6.99 -28.99
CA ILE A 167 -28.71 -6.51 -29.35
C ILE A 167 -29.06 -6.90 -30.79
N ALA A 168 -28.18 -6.62 -31.75
CA ALA A 168 -28.40 -6.96 -33.16
C ALA A 168 -28.64 -8.48 -33.35
N ALA A 169 -27.78 -9.31 -32.77
CA ALA A 169 -27.93 -10.77 -32.79
C ALA A 169 -29.22 -11.23 -32.11
N ARG A 170 -29.71 -10.50 -31.09
CA ARG A 170 -31.00 -10.79 -30.45
C ARG A 170 -32.16 -10.45 -31.37
N CYS A 171 -32.14 -9.30 -32.06
CA CYS A 171 -33.12 -8.97 -33.10
C CYS A 171 -33.17 -10.05 -34.18
N GLU A 172 -32.02 -10.51 -34.67
CA GLU A 172 -31.93 -11.56 -35.69
C GLU A 172 -32.54 -12.88 -35.21
N ARG A 173 -32.24 -13.30 -33.97
CA ARG A 173 -32.83 -14.51 -33.38
C ARG A 173 -34.35 -14.43 -33.28
N GLU A 174 -34.89 -13.31 -32.81
CA GLU A 174 -36.35 -13.11 -32.72
C GLU A 174 -36.98 -13.08 -34.13
N LEU A 175 -36.35 -12.40 -35.09
CA LEU A 175 -36.82 -12.36 -36.49
C LEU A 175 -36.75 -13.72 -37.21
N ALA A 176 -35.90 -14.64 -36.75
CA ALA A 176 -35.80 -16.01 -37.27
C ALA A 176 -36.94 -16.92 -36.77
N PHE A 177 -37.76 -16.47 -35.82
CA PHE A 177 -38.96 -17.18 -35.40
C PHE A 177 -39.88 -17.42 -36.62
N PRO A 178 -40.33 -18.67 -36.91
CA PRO A 178 -40.94 -19.02 -38.19
C PRO A 178 -42.11 -18.13 -38.64
N GLN A 179 -42.96 -17.70 -37.69
CA GLN A 179 -44.11 -16.85 -37.95
C GLN A 179 -43.69 -15.42 -38.30
N PHE A 180 -42.63 -14.89 -37.66
CA PHE A 180 -42.08 -13.57 -37.99
C PHE A 180 -41.28 -13.60 -39.30
N ALA A 181 -40.49 -14.65 -39.53
CA ALA A 181 -39.76 -14.86 -40.77
C ALA A 181 -40.71 -14.88 -41.99
N GLY A 182 -41.89 -15.49 -41.85
CA GLY A 182 -42.91 -15.55 -42.90
C GLY A 182 -43.54 -14.21 -43.28
N ILE A 183 -43.54 -13.22 -42.38
CA ILE A 183 -44.13 -11.88 -42.62
C ILE A 183 -43.09 -10.77 -42.74
N ARG A 184 -41.80 -11.08 -42.59
CA ARG A 184 -40.69 -10.13 -42.63
C ARG A 184 -40.66 -9.30 -43.92
N GLY A 185 -40.94 -9.90 -45.07
CA GLY A 185 -40.97 -9.18 -46.35
C GLY A 185 -42.08 -8.12 -46.42
N GLN A 186 -43.24 -8.40 -45.82
CA GLN A 186 -44.35 -7.44 -45.75
C GLN A 186 -44.02 -6.30 -44.76
N ALA A 187 -43.43 -6.62 -43.61
CA ALA A 187 -42.98 -5.63 -42.65
C ALA A 187 -41.90 -4.70 -43.23
N GLN A 188 -40.95 -5.24 -44.01
CA GLN A 188 -39.95 -4.42 -44.70
C GLN A 188 -40.59 -3.47 -45.71
N HIS A 189 -41.59 -3.94 -46.46
CA HIS A 189 -42.31 -3.08 -47.42
C HIS A 189 -42.99 -1.88 -46.74
N ILE A 190 -43.57 -2.08 -45.56
CA ILE A 190 -44.18 -1.01 -44.75
C ILE A 190 -43.15 0.04 -44.34
N ILE A 191 -41.94 -0.40 -43.93
CA ILE A 191 -40.83 0.51 -43.60
C ILE A 191 -40.40 1.30 -44.85
N ASP A 192 -40.19 0.60 -45.97
CA ASP A 192 -39.74 1.21 -47.23
C ASP A 192 -40.75 2.25 -47.75
N GLN A 193 -42.05 2.03 -47.53
CA GLN A 193 -43.14 2.96 -47.89
C GLN A 193 -43.43 4.04 -46.84
N HIS A 194 -42.74 4.00 -45.70
CA HIS A 194 -42.91 4.96 -44.58
C HIS A 194 -44.32 4.90 -43.97
N GLU A 195 -44.94 3.73 -43.97
CA GLU A 195 -46.32 3.50 -43.49
C GLU A 195 -46.39 3.07 -42.01
N THR A 196 -45.26 3.05 -41.29
CA THR A 196 -45.18 2.62 -39.88
C THR A 196 -46.19 3.35 -38.97
N ALA A 197 -46.38 4.66 -39.15
CA ALA A 197 -47.33 5.43 -38.34
C ALA A 197 -48.79 5.05 -38.61
N ALA A 198 -49.14 4.70 -39.85
CA ALA A 198 -50.47 4.22 -40.21
C ALA A 198 -50.73 2.84 -39.61
N LEU A 199 -49.72 1.97 -39.59
CA LEU A 199 -49.78 0.66 -38.94
C LEU A 199 -50.01 0.78 -37.43
N GLU A 200 -49.32 1.72 -36.76
CA GLU A 200 -49.52 1.98 -35.32
C GLU A 200 -50.95 2.44 -35.01
N ALA A 201 -51.51 3.34 -35.82
CA ALA A 201 -52.89 3.78 -35.68
C ALA A 201 -53.87 2.60 -35.88
N GLN A 202 -53.63 1.77 -36.90
CA GLN A 202 -54.44 0.59 -37.18
C GLN A 202 -54.42 -0.42 -36.02
N VAL A 203 -53.25 -0.64 -35.40
CA VAL A 203 -53.13 -1.49 -34.22
C VAL A 203 -53.87 -0.87 -33.03
N ALA A 204 -53.66 0.43 -32.76
CA ALA A 204 -54.33 1.14 -31.66
C ALA A 204 -55.86 1.07 -31.76
N GLU A 205 -56.44 1.17 -32.96
CA GLU A 205 -57.88 1.04 -33.21
C GLU A 205 -58.42 -0.39 -33.00
N ARG A 206 -57.60 -1.41 -33.27
CA ARG A 206 -57.99 -2.84 -33.17
C ARG A 206 -57.79 -3.42 -31.78
N LEU A 207 -57.03 -2.74 -30.90
CA LEU A 207 -56.77 -3.23 -29.56
C LEU A 207 -58.05 -3.25 -28.72
N ILE A 208 -58.45 -4.44 -28.30
CA ILE A 208 -59.54 -4.64 -27.34
C ILE A 208 -58.94 -4.61 -25.93
N PRO A 209 -59.38 -3.70 -25.03
CA PRO A 209 -58.91 -3.65 -23.65
C PRO A 209 -58.97 -5.03 -22.98
N GLY A 210 -57.82 -5.54 -22.52
CA GLY A 210 -57.71 -6.81 -21.78
C GLY A 210 -57.50 -8.10 -22.59
N ALA A 211 -57.50 -8.07 -23.93
CA ALA A 211 -57.35 -9.29 -24.75
C ALA A 211 -55.87 -9.74 -24.90
N ASN A 212 -54.93 -8.80 -25.09
CA ASN A 212 -53.49 -9.03 -25.02
C ASN A 212 -52.74 -7.71 -24.75
N SER A 213 -52.41 -7.42 -23.48
CA SER A 213 -51.75 -6.15 -23.12
C SER A 213 -50.33 -6.01 -23.68
N ALA A 214 -49.72 -7.07 -24.25
CA ALA A 214 -48.36 -7.00 -24.77
C ALA A 214 -48.22 -6.09 -26.01
N TYR A 215 -49.26 -6.01 -26.87
CA TYR A 215 -49.23 -5.11 -28.03
C TYR A 215 -49.52 -3.65 -27.65
N GLU A 216 -50.29 -3.43 -26.58
CA GLU A 216 -50.46 -2.10 -25.97
C GLU A 216 -49.15 -1.62 -25.34
N GLU A 217 -48.47 -2.50 -24.60
CA GLU A 217 -47.13 -2.24 -24.08
C GLU A 217 -46.11 -2.00 -25.20
N LEU A 218 -46.21 -2.71 -26.34
CA LEU A 218 -45.38 -2.45 -27.52
C LEU A 218 -45.62 -1.05 -28.10
N LEU A 219 -46.88 -0.60 -28.22
CA LEU A 219 -47.18 0.77 -28.66
C LEU A 219 -46.62 1.81 -27.68
N ALA A 220 -46.78 1.59 -26.37
CA ALA A 220 -46.23 2.46 -25.34
C ALA A 220 -44.69 2.48 -25.40
N TRP A 221 -44.06 1.33 -25.60
CA TRP A 221 -42.63 1.19 -25.78
C TRP A 221 -42.14 1.94 -27.02
N ARG A 222 -42.83 1.83 -28.16
CA ARG A 222 -42.46 2.55 -29.40
C ARG A 222 -42.65 4.06 -29.28
N ALA A 223 -43.67 4.50 -28.55
CA ALA A 223 -43.85 5.91 -28.22
C ALA A 223 -42.68 6.41 -27.37
N ARG A 224 -42.32 5.67 -26.31
CA ARG A 224 -41.15 5.95 -25.47
C ARG A 224 -39.85 5.88 -26.25
N TYR A 225 -39.65 4.92 -27.14
CA TYR A 225 -38.45 4.84 -27.97
C TYR A 225 -38.24 6.12 -28.81
N ARG A 226 -39.33 6.66 -29.37
CA ARG A 226 -39.28 7.91 -30.15
C ARG A 226 -39.17 9.16 -29.29
N SER A 227 -39.76 9.20 -28.10
CA SER A 227 -39.83 10.41 -27.26
C SER A 227 -38.78 10.47 -26.14
N LEU A 228 -38.26 9.32 -25.70
CA LEU A 228 -37.31 9.22 -24.60
C LEU A 228 -36.00 9.85 -25.03
N ARG A 229 -35.58 10.86 -24.27
CA ARG A 229 -34.28 11.50 -24.43
C ARG A 229 -33.61 11.46 -23.07
N LEU A 230 -32.66 10.56 -22.91
CA LEU A 230 -31.78 10.53 -21.75
C LEU A 230 -30.68 11.60 -21.97
N LEU A 231 -30.27 12.31 -20.92
CA LEU A 231 -29.21 13.35 -20.94
C LEU A 231 -29.61 14.77 -21.43
N HIS A 232 -30.76 15.34 -21.04
CA HIS A 232 -31.02 16.78 -21.31
C HIS A 232 -31.69 17.59 -20.19
N ARG A 233 -31.47 18.92 -20.25
CA ARG A 233 -32.01 19.99 -19.39
C ARG A 233 -33.39 20.44 -19.89
N SER A 234 -34.37 20.56 -19.00
CA SER A 234 -35.73 21.04 -19.33
C SER A 234 -35.76 22.51 -19.77
N GLN A 235 -36.49 22.82 -20.84
CA GLN A 235 -36.72 24.20 -21.33
C GLN A 235 -37.35 25.13 -20.28
N HIS A 236 -38.10 24.62 -19.30
CA HIS A 236 -38.76 25.45 -18.28
C HIS A 236 -37.81 26.14 -17.28
N HIS A 237 -36.49 25.94 -17.39
CA HIS A 237 -35.49 26.62 -16.56
C HIS A 237 -34.59 27.60 -17.34
N LEU A 238 -34.89 27.90 -18.63
CA LEU A 238 -34.05 28.78 -19.46
C LEU A 238 -34.07 30.27 -19.07
N GLU A 239 -34.94 30.72 -18.18
CA GLU A 239 -34.94 32.12 -17.69
C GLU A 239 -34.02 32.33 -16.47
N GLY A 240 -33.33 31.29 -15.98
CA GLY A 240 -32.40 31.43 -14.84
C GLY A 240 -31.27 30.40 -14.77
N ASP A 241 -31.41 29.22 -15.38
CA ASP A 241 -30.37 28.17 -15.35
C ASP A 241 -29.36 28.34 -16.48
N VAL A 242 -28.46 29.28 -16.27
CA VAL A 242 -27.17 29.29 -16.94
C VAL A 242 -26.39 28.04 -16.50
N LEU A 243 -25.53 27.48 -17.36
CA LEU A 243 -24.49 26.54 -16.91
C LEU A 243 -23.87 27.03 -15.58
N GLY A 244 -23.72 26.17 -14.57
CA GLY A 244 -23.40 26.58 -13.19
C GLY A 244 -24.53 27.11 -12.33
N ALA A 245 -25.79 26.83 -12.67
CA ALA A 245 -26.91 27.10 -11.77
C ALA A 245 -26.90 26.22 -10.51
N ASP A 246 -26.34 25.00 -10.62
CA ASP A 246 -26.08 24.10 -9.51
C ASP A 246 -24.63 23.55 -9.58
N PRO A 247 -23.67 24.26 -8.96
CA PRO A 247 -22.26 23.86 -8.91
C PRO A 247 -22.02 22.49 -8.26
N ASP A 248 -22.92 22.04 -7.37
CA ASP A 248 -22.79 20.77 -6.67
C ASP A 248 -23.08 19.61 -7.62
N ARG A 249 -24.11 19.74 -8.45
CA ARG A 249 -24.44 18.76 -9.48
C ARG A 249 -23.35 18.62 -10.54
N ASP A 250 -22.82 19.74 -11.03
CA ASP A 250 -21.79 19.73 -12.08
C ASP A 250 -20.47 19.15 -11.53
N SER A 251 -20.13 19.44 -10.27
CA SER A 251 -18.96 18.86 -9.60
C SER A 251 -19.10 17.36 -9.38
N TYR A 252 -20.28 16.88 -8.96
CA TYR A 252 -20.52 15.44 -8.78
C TYR A 252 -20.36 14.64 -10.08
N LEU A 253 -20.87 15.14 -11.21
CA LEU A 253 -20.69 14.49 -12.50
C LEU A 253 -19.22 14.42 -12.91
N TYR A 254 -18.45 15.47 -12.59
CA TYR A 254 -17.02 15.51 -12.84
C TYR A 254 -16.24 14.52 -11.97
N GLN A 255 -16.60 14.37 -10.70
CA GLN A 255 -16.04 13.36 -9.79
C GLN A 255 -16.28 11.94 -10.34
N LEU A 256 -17.52 11.66 -10.75
CA LEU A 256 -17.89 10.35 -11.29
C LEU A 256 -17.16 10.07 -12.61
N TRP A 257 -17.04 11.07 -13.48
CA TRP A 257 -16.26 10.96 -14.72
C TRP A 257 -14.78 10.65 -14.45
N LEU A 258 -14.12 11.37 -13.53
CA LEU A 258 -12.74 11.08 -13.15
C LEU A 258 -12.57 9.66 -12.59
N TYR A 259 -13.51 9.20 -11.75
CA TYR A 259 -13.49 7.84 -11.20
C TYR A 259 -13.50 6.78 -12.31
N TYR A 260 -14.39 6.89 -13.29
CA TYR A 260 -14.45 5.94 -14.40
C TYR A 260 -13.29 6.07 -15.38
N GLU A 261 -12.72 7.26 -15.60
CA GLU A 261 -11.50 7.42 -16.42
C GLU A 261 -10.29 6.76 -15.75
N LEU A 262 -10.17 6.84 -14.42
CA LEU A 262 -9.15 6.10 -13.67
C LEU A 262 -9.34 4.59 -13.82
N ILE A 263 -10.58 4.08 -13.76
CA ILE A 263 -10.86 2.65 -13.99
C ILE A 263 -10.48 2.25 -15.42
N ASP A 264 -10.83 3.06 -16.42
CA ASP A 264 -10.50 2.79 -17.82
C ASP A 264 -8.99 2.71 -18.04
N LEU A 265 -8.24 3.67 -17.50
CA LEU A 265 -6.78 3.68 -17.53
C LEU A 265 -6.20 2.41 -16.87
N LEU A 266 -6.61 2.12 -15.64
CA LEU A 266 -6.12 0.96 -14.88
C LEU A 266 -6.47 -0.37 -15.55
N SER A 267 -7.64 -0.45 -16.20
CA SER A 267 -8.08 -1.62 -16.95
C SER A 267 -7.27 -1.81 -18.23
N ARG A 268 -6.99 -0.74 -18.98
CA ARG A 268 -6.17 -0.79 -20.20
C ARG A 268 -4.73 -1.19 -19.91
N ASP A 269 -4.19 -0.76 -18.78
CA ASP A 269 -2.82 -1.08 -18.35
C ASP A 269 -2.69 -2.47 -17.69
N GLY A 270 -3.79 -3.20 -17.47
CA GLY A 270 -3.76 -4.44 -16.69
C GLY A 270 -3.36 -4.25 -15.22
N ALA A 271 -3.49 -3.02 -14.71
CA ALA A 271 -3.19 -2.64 -13.34
C ALA A 271 -4.36 -2.95 -12.39
N LEU A 272 -5.59 -3.00 -12.91
CA LEU A 272 -6.80 -3.31 -12.16
C LEU A 272 -6.76 -4.74 -11.59
N GLN A 273 -6.92 -4.90 -10.27
CA GLN A 273 -6.91 -6.20 -9.59
C GLN A 273 -8.32 -6.67 -9.22
N SER A 274 -9.10 -5.79 -8.61
CA SER A 274 -10.50 -6.05 -8.31
C SER A 274 -11.29 -4.75 -8.30
N TRP A 275 -12.58 -4.85 -8.56
CA TRP A 275 -13.48 -3.72 -8.56
C TRP A 275 -14.83 -4.13 -8.01
N ASP A 276 -15.16 -3.58 -6.85
CA ASP A 276 -16.48 -3.69 -6.27
C ASP A 276 -17.32 -2.49 -6.71
N ARG A 277 -18.21 -2.77 -7.67
CA ARG A 277 -19.14 -1.77 -8.20
C ARG A 277 -20.14 -1.34 -7.15
N GLU A 278 -20.52 -2.21 -6.20
CA GLU A 278 -21.52 -1.87 -5.20
C GLU A 278 -21.03 -0.76 -4.28
N THR A 279 -19.80 -0.93 -3.83
CA THR A 279 -19.13 -0.05 -2.88
C THR A 279 -18.31 1.06 -3.51
N THR A 280 -18.24 1.10 -4.85
CA THR A 280 -17.39 2.00 -5.64
C THR A 280 -15.94 1.98 -5.17
N GLU A 281 -15.45 0.77 -4.85
CA GLU A 281 -14.08 0.50 -4.39
C GLU A 281 -13.29 -0.24 -5.46
N VAL A 282 -12.10 0.27 -5.78
CA VAL A 282 -11.20 -0.31 -6.78
C VAL A 282 -9.89 -0.66 -6.10
N VAL A 283 -9.40 -1.89 -6.32
CA VAL A 283 -8.05 -2.30 -5.95
C VAL A 283 -7.21 -2.40 -7.21
N PHE A 284 -6.05 -1.74 -7.20
CA PHE A 284 -5.16 -1.68 -8.35
C PHE A 284 -3.70 -1.76 -7.94
N ARG A 285 -2.86 -2.21 -8.88
CA ARG A 285 -1.41 -2.29 -8.73
C ARG A 285 -0.76 -1.16 -9.52
N TRP A 286 0.13 -0.39 -8.90
CA TRP A 286 0.85 0.69 -9.58
C TRP A 286 2.33 0.72 -9.18
N GLY A 287 3.19 1.20 -10.08
CA GLY A 287 4.65 1.17 -9.96
C GLY A 287 5.32 0.07 -10.78
N ALA A 288 6.65 0.06 -10.83
CA ALA A 288 7.46 -0.84 -11.66
C ALA A 288 8.37 -1.76 -10.83
N GLY A 289 8.49 -3.03 -11.24
CA GLY A 289 9.36 -4.01 -10.58
C GLY A 289 9.07 -4.14 -9.08
N ASP A 290 10.12 -4.10 -8.27
CA ASP A 290 10.04 -4.22 -6.80
C ASP A 290 9.37 -3.03 -6.10
N SER A 291 9.21 -1.91 -6.81
CA SER A 291 8.49 -0.75 -6.27
C SER A 291 6.98 -0.91 -6.36
N ALA A 292 6.45 -1.84 -7.17
CA ALA A 292 5.02 -1.97 -7.40
C ALA A 292 4.25 -2.26 -6.09
N GLN A 293 3.20 -1.47 -5.84
CA GLN A 293 2.35 -1.58 -4.65
C GLN A 293 0.88 -1.76 -5.01
N LEU A 294 0.10 -2.30 -4.07
CA LEU A 294 -1.34 -2.40 -4.16
C LEU A 294 -2.01 -1.23 -3.44
N TYR A 295 -2.90 -0.57 -4.16
CA TYR A 295 -3.66 0.58 -3.69
C TYR A 295 -5.16 0.28 -3.75
N ARG A 296 -5.90 0.97 -2.89
CA ARG A 296 -7.35 1.03 -2.85
C ARG A 296 -7.78 2.46 -3.20
N LEU A 297 -8.63 2.60 -4.22
CA LEU A 297 -9.33 3.84 -4.59
C LEU A 297 -10.80 3.73 -4.17
N GLN A 298 -11.31 4.73 -3.46
CA GLN A 298 -12.71 4.83 -3.04
C GLN A 298 -13.32 6.14 -3.55
N HIS A 299 -14.54 6.09 -4.06
CA HIS A 299 -15.31 7.28 -4.48
C HIS A 299 -16.46 7.57 -3.50
N ASP A 300 -16.64 8.86 -3.19
CA ASP A 300 -17.77 9.41 -2.43
C ASP A 300 -18.08 8.67 -1.12
N ARG A 301 -17.04 8.29 -0.37
CA ARG A 301 -17.16 7.60 0.92
C ARG A 301 -16.66 8.45 2.06
N ALA A 302 -17.45 8.52 3.13
CA ALA A 302 -17.01 9.13 4.36
C ALA A 302 -15.82 8.35 4.91
N ILE A 303 -14.80 9.06 5.35
CA ILE A 303 -13.73 8.44 6.13
C ILE A 303 -14.36 7.99 7.45
N PRO A 304 -14.31 6.68 7.78
CA PRO A 304 -14.94 6.14 8.98
C PRO A 304 -14.53 6.90 10.25
N ASP A 305 -15.46 7.04 11.19
CA ASP A 305 -15.28 7.90 12.38
C ASP A 305 -14.11 7.43 13.26
N ASP A 306 -13.82 6.13 13.28
CA ASP A 306 -12.66 5.53 13.97
C ASP A 306 -11.32 5.90 13.32
N LEU A 307 -11.33 6.38 12.08
CA LEU A 307 -10.15 6.83 11.35
C LEU A 307 -9.87 8.33 11.50
N ARG A 308 -10.73 9.09 12.20
CA ARG A 308 -10.57 10.54 12.38
C ARG A 308 -9.67 10.87 13.56
N VAL A 309 -8.85 11.91 13.40
CA VAL A 309 -7.98 12.41 14.47
C VAL A 309 -8.79 13.14 15.54
N TRP A 310 -9.91 13.77 15.16
CA TRP A 310 -10.73 14.59 16.05
C TRP A 310 -11.96 13.84 16.55
N ARG A 311 -12.00 13.55 17.86
CA ARG A 311 -13.20 13.03 18.53
C ARG A 311 -14.29 14.11 18.48
N ARG A 312 -15.34 13.89 17.67
CA ARG A 312 -16.45 14.84 17.34
C ARG A 312 -16.12 15.91 16.29
N GLY A 313 -15.11 15.70 15.44
CA GLY A 313 -14.91 16.54 14.26
C GLY A 313 -16.03 16.38 13.21
N PRO A 314 -16.24 17.37 12.33
CA PRO A 314 -17.19 17.24 11.23
C PRO A 314 -16.83 16.06 10.32
N GLY A 315 -17.85 15.50 9.66
CA GLY A 315 -17.66 14.44 8.67
C GLY A 315 -16.85 14.90 7.49
N VAL A 316 -15.75 14.20 7.19
CA VAL A 316 -14.98 14.41 5.94
C VAL A 316 -15.33 13.29 4.97
N ARG A 317 -15.85 13.70 3.81
CA ARG A 317 -16.22 12.83 2.70
C ARG A 317 -15.45 13.33 1.46
N PRO A 318 -14.23 12.83 1.23
CA PRO A 318 -13.49 13.20 0.03
C PRO A 318 -14.18 12.66 -1.21
N ASP A 319 -14.02 13.37 -2.33
CA ASP A 319 -14.56 12.96 -3.61
C ASP A 319 -13.93 11.63 -4.06
N LEU A 320 -12.59 11.54 -3.99
CA LEU A 320 -11.85 10.30 -4.13
C LEU A 320 -10.79 10.18 -3.04
N TYR A 321 -10.55 8.95 -2.58
CA TYR A 321 -9.52 8.64 -1.60
C TYR A 321 -8.69 7.44 -2.06
N ILE A 322 -7.36 7.60 -2.05
CA ILE A 322 -6.43 6.53 -2.38
C ILE A 322 -5.58 6.19 -1.16
N CYS A 323 -5.51 4.92 -0.80
CA CYS A 323 -4.61 4.44 0.25
C CYS A 323 -3.94 3.12 -0.13
N ARG A 324 -2.87 2.75 0.55
CA ARG A 324 -2.30 1.40 0.43
C ARG A 324 -3.32 0.35 0.88
N LEU A 325 -3.34 -0.81 0.21
CA LEU A 325 -4.19 -1.92 0.61
C LEU A 325 -3.67 -2.57 1.92
N ASP A 326 -2.35 -2.65 2.07
CA ASP A 326 -1.61 -3.26 3.18
C ASP A 326 -1.18 -2.22 4.23
N ARG A 327 -1.96 -1.16 4.39
CA ARG A 327 -1.63 -0.03 5.27
C ARG A 327 -1.31 -0.47 6.70
N GLN A 328 -0.29 0.12 7.30
CA GLN A 328 0.02 -0.16 8.71
C GLN A 328 -1.00 0.52 9.63
N GLU A 329 -1.50 -0.22 10.61
CA GLU A 329 -2.36 0.29 11.68
C GLU A 329 -1.74 0.00 13.04
N VAL A 330 -1.99 0.91 13.97
CA VAL A 330 -1.57 0.82 15.36
C VAL A 330 -2.83 0.96 16.20
N ARG A 331 -3.14 -0.08 16.97
CA ARG A 331 -4.33 -0.18 17.81
C ARG A 331 -3.92 -0.35 19.27
N ASP A 332 -4.78 0.06 20.19
CA ASP A 332 -4.63 -0.25 21.61
C ASP A 332 -5.13 -1.67 21.94
N ASP A 333 -5.01 -2.07 23.21
CA ASP A 333 -5.41 -3.40 23.70
C ASP A 333 -6.92 -3.66 23.56
N ASP A 334 -7.72 -2.59 23.55
CA ASP A 334 -9.18 -2.64 23.35
C ASP A 334 -9.55 -2.68 21.85
N GLY A 335 -8.56 -2.67 20.96
CA GLY A 335 -8.71 -2.71 19.52
C GLY A 335 -9.01 -1.35 18.87
N ALA A 336 -9.02 -0.26 19.63
CA ALA A 336 -9.26 1.07 19.11
C ALA A 336 -8.05 1.60 18.33
N LEU A 337 -8.30 2.27 17.21
CA LEU A 337 -7.25 2.79 16.36
C LEU A 337 -6.56 4.01 17.01
N ILE A 338 -5.24 3.89 17.22
CA ILE A 338 -4.37 4.98 17.70
C ILE A 338 -3.81 5.75 16.51
N TRP A 339 -3.34 5.03 15.49
CA TRP A 339 -2.73 5.61 14.30
C TRP A 339 -2.86 4.66 13.11
N ARG A 340 -2.92 5.23 11.90
CA ARG A 340 -2.82 4.51 10.65
C ARG A 340 -1.90 5.23 9.68
N GLU A 341 -1.33 4.48 8.77
CA GLU A 341 -0.59 5.03 7.65
C GLU A 341 -1.51 5.92 6.80
N PRO A 342 -1.08 7.16 6.48
CA PRO A 342 -1.89 8.09 5.71
C PRO A 342 -2.04 7.64 4.25
N GLY A 343 -3.18 7.96 3.66
CA GLY A 343 -3.45 7.90 2.23
C GLY A 343 -3.31 9.28 1.57
N TYR A 344 -4.10 9.47 0.51
CA TYR A 344 -4.06 10.62 -0.39
C TYR A 344 -5.49 11.05 -0.73
N LEU A 345 -5.85 12.30 -0.43
CA LEU A 345 -7.18 12.85 -0.70
C LEU A 345 -7.23 13.54 -2.06
N LEU A 346 -8.29 13.30 -2.83
CA LEU A 346 -8.55 14.02 -4.07
C LEU A 346 -9.91 14.72 -3.97
N ASP A 347 -9.93 16.01 -4.29
CA ASP A 347 -11.14 16.83 -4.32
C ASP A 347 -11.27 17.44 -5.71
N ALA A 348 -12.37 17.12 -6.40
CA ALA A 348 -12.57 17.44 -7.81
C ALA A 348 -13.65 18.50 -7.97
N LYS A 349 -13.38 19.51 -8.81
CA LYS A 349 -14.24 20.67 -9.00
C LYS A 349 -14.34 21.02 -10.48
N TYR A 350 -15.58 21.14 -10.96
CA TYR A 350 -15.84 21.41 -12.37
C TYR A 350 -15.73 22.90 -12.75
N TYR A 351 -15.90 23.81 -11.79
CA TYR A 351 -15.90 25.25 -12.04
C TYR A 351 -14.48 25.85 -12.05
N ARG A 352 -14.30 27.00 -12.71
CA ARG A 352 -13.12 27.84 -12.51
C ARG A 352 -13.15 28.40 -11.09
N PRO A 353 -12.06 28.32 -10.31
CA PRO A 353 -11.87 29.19 -9.17
C PRO A 353 -12.34 30.63 -9.48
N HIS A 354 -13.39 31.10 -8.83
CA HIS A 354 -13.64 32.55 -8.77
C HIS A 354 -12.54 33.15 -7.90
N ASP A 355 -11.82 34.11 -8.44
CA ASP A 355 -11.89 35.52 -8.02
C ASP A 355 -10.94 36.31 -8.92
N ASP A 356 -11.14 37.63 -9.03
CA ASP A 356 -10.31 38.59 -9.78
C ASP A 356 -8.84 38.70 -9.27
N ASP A 357 -8.31 37.67 -8.61
CA ASP A 357 -6.95 37.59 -8.07
C ASP A 357 -6.18 36.42 -8.73
N PRO A 358 -5.07 36.67 -9.45
CA PRO A 358 -4.24 35.64 -10.09
C PRO A 358 -3.51 34.69 -9.10
N LYS A 359 -3.79 34.80 -7.80
CA LYS A 359 -3.26 33.89 -6.75
C LYS A 359 -4.29 32.79 -6.47
N ALA A 360 -3.85 31.54 -6.59
CA ALA A 360 -4.57 30.27 -6.43
C ALA A 360 -5.88 30.24 -5.60
N PRO A 361 -6.87 29.36 -5.93
CA PRO A 361 -8.16 29.21 -5.26
C PRO A 361 -8.07 29.10 -3.73
N ALA A 362 -8.18 30.21 -3.01
CA ALA A 362 -7.98 30.22 -1.56
C ALA A 362 -9.04 29.39 -0.82
N GLY A 363 -10.27 29.29 -1.34
CA GLY A 363 -11.37 28.53 -0.72
C GLY A 363 -11.14 27.01 -0.70
N PRO A 364 -11.07 26.34 -1.87
CA PRO A 364 -10.78 24.91 -1.97
C PRO A 364 -9.48 24.49 -1.27
N ILE A 365 -8.42 25.32 -1.35
CA ILE A 365 -7.16 25.05 -0.65
C ILE A 365 -7.37 25.06 0.87
N LYS A 366 -8.05 26.06 1.43
CA LYS A 366 -8.35 26.11 2.88
C LYS A 366 -9.18 24.91 3.32
N ARG A 367 -10.15 24.48 2.52
CA ARG A 367 -10.98 23.29 2.81
C ARG A 367 -10.12 22.03 2.81
N MET A 368 -9.29 21.82 1.79
CA MET A 368 -8.37 20.68 1.71
C MET A 368 -7.39 20.67 2.90
N ILE A 369 -6.84 21.81 3.31
CA ILE A 369 -5.99 21.89 4.52
C ILE A 369 -6.76 21.42 5.76
N ALA A 370 -8.00 21.85 5.93
CA ALA A 370 -8.84 21.42 7.04
C ALA A 370 -9.15 19.91 6.98
N ASP A 371 -9.47 19.39 5.80
CA ASP A 371 -9.76 17.97 5.59
C ASP A 371 -8.54 17.10 5.89
N LEU A 372 -7.34 17.46 5.40
CA LEU A 372 -6.07 16.82 5.74
C LEU A 372 -5.82 16.80 7.26
N GLN A 373 -6.05 17.92 7.96
CA GLN A 373 -5.88 17.99 9.42
C GLN A 373 -6.91 17.17 10.21
N LEU A 374 -8.16 17.13 9.77
CA LEU A 374 -9.24 16.37 10.42
C LEU A 374 -9.03 14.86 10.29
N THR A 375 -8.51 14.44 9.13
CA THR A 375 -8.33 13.04 8.73
C THR A 375 -6.96 12.47 9.08
N GLY A 376 -5.99 13.33 9.39
CA GLY A 376 -4.61 12.95 9.67
C GLY A 376 -3.79 12.64 8.41
N GLU A 377 -4.29 13.04 7.24
CA GLU A 377 -3.65 12.82 5.95
C GLU A 377 -2.62 13.92 5.67
N ARG A 378 -1.55 13.58 4.92
CA ARG A 378 -0.45 14.52 4.62
C ARG A 378 -0.51 15.09 3.22
N TYR A 379 -1.11 14.35 2.31
CA TYR A 379 -1.09 14.65 0.88
C TYR A 379 -2.50 14.74 0.34
N GLY A 380 -2.74 15.74 -0.50
CA GLY A 380 -3.95 15.80 -1.28
C GLY A 380 -3.74 16.49 -2.62
N ALA A 381 -4.71 16.33 -3.51
CA ALA A 381 -4.75 17.04 -4.77
C ALA A 381 -6.13 17.65 -5.02
N LEU A 382 -6.11 18.87 -5.55
CA LEU A 382 -7.29 19.54 -6.07
C LEU A 382 -7.29 19.37 -7.60
N LEU A 383 -8.35 18.76 -8.10
CA LEU A 383 -8.53 18.45 -9.52
C LEU A 383 -9.53 19.44 -10.12
N PHE A 384 -9.07 20.35 -10.97
CA PHE A 384 -9.92 21.35 -11.61
C PHE A 384 -10.12 21.02 -13.09
N ALA A 385 -11.35 21.14 -13.58
CA ALA A 385 -11.61 21.05 -15.01
C ALA A 385 -10.98 22.22 -15.78
N PHE A 386 -10.94 23.41 -15.17
CA PHE A 386 -10.43 24.65 -15.76
C PHE A 386 -9.61 25.46 -14.73
N GLN A 387 -8.48 26.02 -15.17
CA GLN A 387 -7.66 26.97 -14.38
C GLN A 387 -7.49 28.30 -15.14
N GLY A 388 -7.41 29.42 -14.42
CA GLY A 388 -7.36 30.78 -15.01
C GLY A 388 -6.03 31.12 -15.71
N THR A 389 -4.92 30.58 -15.23
CA THR A 389 -3.59 30.67 -15.86
C THR A 389 -2.99 29.27 -15.89
N ALA A 390 -2.72 28.74 -17.09
CA ALA A 390 -2.17 27.40 -17.24
C ALA A 390 -0.81 27.29 -16.54
N PRO A 391 -0.62 26.35 -15.61
CA PRO A 391 0.71 26.10 -15.05
C PRO A 391 1.61 25.52 -16.15
N GLU A 392 2.86 26.02 -16.25
CA GLU A 392 3.87 25.54 -17.21
C GLU A 392 4.29 24.07 -16.98
N ALA A 393 3.92 23.49 -15.82
CA ALA A 393 4.18 22.10 -15.46
C ALA A 393 2.95 21.45 -14.80
N PRO A 394 2.72 20.14 -14.98
CA PRO A 394 1.65 19.43 -14.28
C PRO A 394 1.89 19.45 -12.76
N GLY A 395 0.92 19.99 -12.00
CA GLY A 395 0.90 19.92 -10.54
C GLY A 395 1.58 21.10 -9.85
N GLU A 396 0.94 22.28 -9.84
CA GLU A 396 1.39 23.38 -8.97
C GLU A 396 1.34 22.91 -7.51
N ARG A 397 2.43 23.15 -6.76
CA ARG A 397 2.59 22.68 -5.39
C ARG A 397 2.29 23.81 -4.41
N VAL A 398 1.29 23.60 -3.57
CA VAL A 398 0.99 24.46 -2.42
C VAL A 398 1.45 23.76 -1.15
N ALA A 399 2.44 24.35 -0.49
CA ALA A 399 2.98 23.87 0.79
C ALA A 399 3.19 25.06 1.76
N PRO A 400 3.03 24.85 3.07
CA PRO A 400 3.32 25.88 4.06
C PRO A 400 4.76 26.40 3.93
N GLU A 401 4.94 27.72 3.97
CA GLU A 401 6.29 28.30 4.05
C GLU A 401 6.88 27.97 5.43
N TRP A 402 7.83 27.04 5.49
CA TRP A 402 8.37 26.50 6.75
C TRP A 402 8.88 27.53 7.76
N ARG A 403 9.21 28.76 7.32
CA ARG A 403 9.64 29.88 8.18
C ARG A 403 8.49 30.68 8.79
N LYS A 404 7.29 30.63 8.18
CA LYS A 404 6.08 31.38 8.62
C LYS A 404 4.96 30.46 9.10
N ALA A 405 5.04 29.17 8.77
CA ALA A 405 4.07 28.17 9.17
C ALA A 405 4.05 28.01 10.69
N GLN A 406 2.91 28.33 11.32
CA GLN A 406 2.68 28.04 12.73
C GLN A 406 2.70 26.53 13.00
N LEU A 407 2.98 26.22 14.27
CA LEU A 407 3.26 24.96 14.97
C LEU A 407 2.38 23.71 14.71
N VAL A 408 1.46 23.69 13.72
CA VAL A 408 0.38 22.68 13.68
C VAL A 408 0.49 21.65 12.54
N ALA A 409 0.99 21.98 11.34
CA ALA A 409 1.19 21.00 10.24
C ALA A 409 2.02 21.54 9.04
N PRO A 410 3.34 21.77 9.17
CA PRO A 410 4.18 22.28 8.08
C PRO A 410 4.41 21.30 6.91
N ASP A 411 4.04 20.03 7.04
CA ASP A 411 4.29 18.97 6.05
C ASP A 411 3.08 18.63 5.16
N SER A 412 1.93 19.26 5.37
CA SER A 412 0.78 19.10 4.48
C SER A 412 1.10 19.67 3.09
N GLU A 413 0.85 18.87 2.06
CA GLU A 413 1.11 19.26 0.68
C GLU A 413 -0.13 19.07 -0.18
N ILE A 414 -0.47 20.11 -0.94
CA ILE A 414 -1.60 20.11 -1.86
C ILE A 414 -1.07 20.32 -3.28
N ARG A 415 -1.37 19.39 -4.18
CA ARG A 415 -1.10 19.54 -5.61
C ARG A 415 -2.33 20.06 -6.35
N LEU A 416 -2.12 20.95 -7.31
CA LEU A 416 -3.20 21.45 -8.17
C LEU A 416 -3.05 20.85 -9.57
N TYR A 417 -4.02 20.04 -9.98
CA TYR A 417 -4.07 19.47 -11.33
C TYR A 417 -5.18 20.13 -12.14
N GLN A 418 -4.89 20.36 -13.42
CA GLN A 418 -5.91 20.68 -14.41
C GLN A 418 -6.22 19.40 -15.20
N ILE A 419 -7.43 18.85 -15.02
CA ILE A 419 -7.90 17.67 -15.76
C ILE A 419 -9.15 18.07 -16.53
N ARG A 420 -8.94 18.62 -17.73
CA ARG A 420 -10.03 19.07 -18.59
C ARG A 420 -10.73 17.85 -19.22
N PRO A 421 -12.08 17.79 -19.22
CA PRO A 421 -12.78 16.81 -20.02
C PRO A 421 -12.50 17.04 -21.51
N GLN A 422 -12.13 15.96 -22.20
CA GLN A 422 -11.80 15.97 -23.63
C GLN A 422 -12.58 14.86 -24.34
N GLY A 423 -12.88 15.08 -25.61
CA GLY A 423 -13.46 14.05 -26.48
C GLY A 423 -12.51 12.87 -26.70
N ALA A 424 -13.07 11.71 -27.07
CA ALA A 424 -12.33 10.46 -27.18
C ALA A 424 -11.17 10.48 -28.21
N ALA A 425 -11.21 11.38 -29.20
CA ALA A 425 -10.17 11.52 -30.21
C ALA A 425 -8.85 12.15 -29.70
N ASP A 426 -8.88 12.84 -28.56
CA ASP A 426 -7.72 13.54 -27.98
C ASP A 426 -7.48 13.10 -26.53
N SER A 427 -7.36 11.79 -26.30
CA SER A 427 -7.25 11.21 -24.96
C SER A 427 -5.84 11.25 -24.36
N GLN A 428 -4.81 11.60 -25.15
CA GLN A 428 -3.42 11.56 -24.70
C GLN A 428 -3.11 12.56 -23.56
N PRO A 429 -3.58 13.83 -23.61
CA PRO A 429 -3.33 14.78 -22.53
C PRO A 429 -4.02 14.35 -21.23
N LEU A 430 -5.27 13.89 -21.32
CA LEU A 430 -6.02 13.32 -20.20
C LEU A 430 -5.28 12.14 -19.57
N GLU A 431 -4.86 11.16 -20.39
CA GLU A 431 -4.14 9.99 -19.91
C GLU A 431 -2.83 10.37 -19.23
N ARG A 432 -2.08 11.32 -19.81
CA ARG A 432 -0.85 11.83 -19.20
C ARG A 432 -1.11 12.47 -17.84
N ALA A 433 -2.18 13.26 -17.70
CA ALA A 433 -2.54 13.90 -16.44
C ALA A 433 -2.94 12.87 -15.37
N LEU A 434 -3.74 11.86 -15.73
CA LEU A 434 -4.15 10.78 -14.82
C LEU A 434 -2.97 9.90 -14.41
N ARG A 435 -2.06 9.57 -15.33
CA ARG A 435 -0.81 8.87 -15.02
C ARG A 435 0.06 9.69 -14.06
N ALA A 436 0.27 10.98 -14.35
CA ALA A 436 1.04 11.86 -13.48
C ALA A 436 0.41 12.00 -12.07
N LEU A 437 -0.91 11.94 -11.96
CA LEU A 437 -1.60 11.89 -10.68
C LEU A 437 -1.29 10.57 -9.93
N LEU A 438 -1.43 9.42 -10.60
CA LEU A 438 -1.14 8.12 -9.99
C LEU A 438 0.35 7.94 -9.64
N ASP A 439 1.25 8.50 -10.45
CA ASP A 439 2.69 8.51 -10.19
C ASP A 439 3.03 9.37 -8.97
N ASP A 440 2.40 10.53 -8.79
CA ASP A 440 2.58 11.34 -7.56
C ASP A 440 2.03 10.60 -6.33
N VAL A 441 0.84 10.01 -6.43
CA VAL A 441 0.29 9.17 -5.35
C VAL A 441 1.24 8.03 -5.00
N HIS A 442 1.81 7.37 -6.00
CA HIS A 442 2.77 6.30 -5.81
C HIS A 442 4.06 6.80 -5.16
N GLU A 443 4.64 7.89 -5.65
CA GLU A 443 5.85 8.49 -5.07
C GLU A 443 5.67 8.78 -3.57
N ARG A 444 4.49 9.28 -3.17
CA ARG A 444 4.20 9.65 -1.78
C ARG A 444 3.82 8.49 -0.87
N LEU A 445 3.20 7.44 -1.41
CA LEU A 445 2.67 6.32 -0.63
C LEU A 445 3.46 5.01 -0.76
N ARG A 446 4.44 4.91 -1.67
CA ARG A 446 5.19 3.66 -1.88
C ARG A 446 6.08 3.28 -0.69
N GLU A 447 6.65 4.27 -0.01
CA GLU A 447 7.51 4.07 1.15
C GLU A 447 6.68 3.98 2.42
N ARG A 448 6.84 2.87 3.14
CA ARG A 448 6.14 2.68 4.41
C ARG A 448 6.69 3.60 5.48
N VAL A 449 5.80 4.20 6.25
CA VAL A 449 6.21 5.04 7.37
C VAL A 449 6.60 4.16 8.57
N PRO A 450 7.87 4.15 9.01
CA PRO A 450 8.31 3.25 10.07
C PRO A 450 7.70 3.65 11.41
N VAL A 451 6.96 2.72 12.03
CA VAL A 451 6.44 2.86 13.39
C VAL A 451 7.43 2.21 14.36
N ARG A 452 8.34 3.00 14.94
CA ARG A 452 9.40 2.53 15.86
C ARG A 452 9.66 3.52 16.99
N CYS A 453 10.35 3.07 18.03
CA CYS A 453 10.82 3.96 19.09
C CYS A 453 12.01 4.78 18.56
N HIS A 454 11.86 6.10 18.54
CA HIS A 454 12.92 7.05 18.17
C HIS A 454 13.39 7.90 19.36
N GLY A 455 13.12 7.46 20.58
CA GLY A 455 13.44 8.19 21.81
C GLY A 455 14.90 8.62 21.89
N VAL A 456 15.13 9.92 22.13
CA VAL A 456 16.45 10.53 22.30
C VAL A 456 16.56 11.09 23.70
N PHE A 457 17.57 10.64 24.46
CA PHE A 457 17.90 11.24 25.75
C PHE A 457 18.51 12.62 25.55
N LEU A 458 18.07 13.58 26.37
CA LEU A 458 18.77 14.86 26.47
C LEU A 458 20.13 14.60 27.13
N ASP A 459 21.21 15.12 26.55
CA ASP A 459 22.47 15.20 27.30
C ASP A 459 22.29 16.23 28.42
N THR A 460 22.39 15.78 29.66
CA THR A 460 22.19 16.60 30.86
C THR A 460 23.25 17.69 30.99
N LEU A 461 24.44 17.48 30.42
CA LEU A 461 25.51 18.49 30.41
C LEU A 461 25.23 19.57 29.37
N THR A 462 24.85 19.18 28.14
CA THR A 462 24.53 20.12 27.06
C THR A 462 23.20 20.84 27.28
N ALA A 463 22.15 20.13 27.69
CA ALA A 463 20.83 20.70 27.97
C ALA A 463 20.88 21.69 29.14
N ASN A 464 21.81 21.52 30.09
CA ASN A 464 21.97 22.41 31.22
C ASN A 464 23.24 23.29 31.14
N ALA A 465 23.89 23.40 29.97
CA ALA A 465 25.18 24.08 29.79
C ALA A 465 25.18 25.56 30.23
N HIS A 466 24.01 26.20 30.30
CA HIS A 466 23.83 27.57 30.77
C HIS A 466 23.08 27.69 32.11
N GLY A 467 22.80 26.59 32.81
CA GLY A 467 22.04 26.57 34.08
C GLY A 467 20.58 27.03 33.98
N ARG A 468 20.07 27.33 32.77
CA ARG A 468 18.73 27.91 32.56
C ARG A 468 17.60 26.89 32.66
N LEU A 469 17.84 25.64 32.27
CA LEU A 469 16.84 24.57 32.29
C LEU A 469 16.65 23.98 33.70
N ALA A 470 17.69 23.96 34.55
CA ALA A 470 17.59 23.48 35.93
C ALA A 470 17.11 24.52 36.96
N GLY A 471 16.96 25.80 36.59
CA GLY A 471 16.71 26.86 37.59
C GLY A 471 15.77 28.00 37.23
N ALA A 472 15.34 28.20 35.98
CA ALA A 472 14.65 29.45 35.59
C ALA A 472 13.29 29.29 34.91
N VAL A 473 12.95 28.13 34.34
CA VAL A 473 11.65 27.95 33.66
C VAL A 473 11.09 26.56 33.99
N PRO A 474 9.94 26.47 34.67
CA PRO A 474 9.26 25.19 34.83
C PRO A 474 8.92 24.62 33.46
N LEU A 475 9.44 23.43 33.15
CA LEU A 475 9.03 22.70 31.95
C LEU A 475 7.62 22.21 32.17
N HIS A 476 6.71 22.53 31.25
CA HIS A 476 5.33 22.06 31.31
C HIS A 476 5.11 20.95 30.28
N THR A 477 4.38 19.92 30.68
CA THR A 477 3.80 18.92 29.78
C THR A 477 2.84 19.59 28.78
N ARG A 478 2.45 18.86 27.73
CA ARG A 478 1.42 19.30 26.74
C ARG A 478 0.11 19.77 27.39
N TYR A 479 -0.22 19.27 28.58
CA TYR A 479 -1.46 19.61 29.30
C TYR A 479 -1.26 20.71 30.35
N GLY A 480 -0.09 21.37 30.37
CA GLY A 480 0.22 22.46 31.30
C GLY A 480 0.71 22.02 32.68
N ALA A 481 0.78 20.72 32.98
CA ALA A 481 1.33 20.23 34.24
C ALA A 481 2.86 20.42 34.28
N LEU A 482 3.43 20.81 35.42
CA LEU A 482 4.89 20.88 35.58
C LEU A 482 5.53 19.48 35.45
N HIS A 483 6.65 19.40 34.73
CA HIS A 483 7.60 18.32 34.84
C HIS A 483 8.44 18.54 36.12
N GLU A 484 8.08 17.85 37.20
CA GLU A 484 8.78 17.89 38.50
C GLU A 484 10.00 16.94 38.56
N GLN A 485 10.36 16.29 37.44
CA GLN A 485 11.33 15.19 37.40
C GLN A 485 12.73 15.66 37.02
N ASP A 486 13.73 14.85 37.40
CA ASP A 486 15.12 15.04 37.02
C ASP A 486 15.26 15.07 35.49
N LEU A 487 16.10 15.98 34.98
CA LEU A 487 16.41 16.11 33.54
C LEU A 487 16.92 14.78 32.95
N SER A 488 17.45 13.89 33.79
CA SER A 488 17.89 12.54 33.43
C SER A 488 16.74 11.59 33.04
N ASP A 489 15.50 11.85 33.47
CA ASP A 489 14.29 11.06 33.17
C ASP A 489 13.54 11.59 31.93
N LEU A 490 13.92 12.74 31.40
CA LEU A 490 13.28 13.35 30.24
C LEU A 490 13.86 12.82 28.91
N LEU A 491 12.95 12.50 28.00
CA LEU A 491 13.24 11.97 26.67
C LEU A 491 12.53 12.82 25.62
N LEU A 492 13.24 13.20 24.56
CA LEU A 492 12.62 13.68 23.33
C LEU A 492 12.12 12.46 22.55
N CYS A 493 10.84 12.41 22.23
CA CYS A 493 10.21 11.33 21.47
C CYS A 493 9.73 11.85 20.11
N PRO A 494 10.59 11.82 19.07
CA PRO A 494 10.16 12.01 17.69
C PRO A 494 9.13 10.95 17.30
N LYS A 495 8.08 11.39 16.61
CA LYS A 495 7.02 10.53 16.07
C LYS A 495 6.90 10.74 14.55
N PRO A 496 7.89 10.29 13.77
CA PRO A 496 7.89 10.50 12.32
C PRO A 496 6.67 9.88 11.63
N HIS A 497 6.07 8.84 12.22
CA HIS A 497 4.81 8.25 11.77
C HIS A 497 3.60 9.17 11.97
N VAL A 498 3.62 10.03 12.97
CA VAL A 498 2.61 11.09 13.14
C VAL A 498 2.91 12.25 12.20
N ALA A 499 4.09 12.87 12.34
CA ALA A 499 4.62 13.87 11.41
C ALA A 499 6.13 14.02 11.59
N PRO A 500 6.92 14.37 10.55
CA PRO A 500 8.39 14.48 10.64
C PRO A 500 8.89 15.47 11.69
N TRP A 501 8.10 16.50 11.99
CA TRP A 501 8.40 17.56 12.96
C TRP A 501 7.79 17.29 14.35
N ARG A 502 6.97 16.24 14.50
CA ARG A 502 6.32 15.94 15.77
C ARG A 502 7.32 15.35 16.75
N VAL A 503 7.64 16.11 17.79
CA VAL A 503 8.46 15.67 18.92
C VAL A 503 7.70 15.92 20.20
N ASP A 504 7.46 14.87 20.98
CA ASP A 504 6.87 14.98 22.32
C ASP A 504 8.00 14.93 23.36
N LEU A 505 7.94 15.78 24.39
CA LEU A 505 8.77 15.62 25.58
C LEU A 505 8.04 14.67 26.53
N VAL A 506 8.70 13.56 26.90
CA VAL A 506 8.08 12.48 27.68
C VAL A 506 9.00 12.05 28.82
N SER A 507 8.43 11.62 29.95
CA SER A 507 9.17 10.94 31.01
C SER A 507 9.38 9.47 30.66
N VAL A 508 10.58 8.94 30.85
CA VAL A 508 10.86 7.51 30.65
C VAL A 508 10.08 6.67 31.65
N THR A 509 10.02 7.10 32.91
CA THR A 509 9.33 6.36 33.98
C THR A 509 7.80 6.42 33.91
N ARG A 510 7.22 7.55 33.50
CA ARG A 510 5.75 7.76 33.55
C ARG A 510 5.06 7.61 32.20
N ASP A 511 5.70 8.03 31.11
CA ASP A 511 5.05 8.20 29.82
C ASP A 511 5.51 7.18 28.79
N CYS A 512 6.82 6.95 28.68
CA CYS A 512 7.40 6.11 27.64
C CYS A 512 6.96 4.64 27.79
N CYS A 513 6.35 4.09 26.74
CA CYS A 513 5.80 2.72 26.71
C CYS A 513 4.71 2.42 27.78
N ALA A 514 4.30 3.42 28.57
CA ALA A 514 3.29 3.28 29.62
C ALA A 514 2.01 4.05 29.31
N ASN A 515 2.14 5.27 28.77
CA ASN A 515 1.01 6.14 28.44
C ASN A 515 0.68 6.08 26.95
N PRO A 516 -0.43 5.41 26.53
CA PRO A 516 -0.78 5.27 25.11
C PRO A 516 -1.12 6.60 24.42
N ALA A 517 -1.51 7.63 25.19
CA ALA A 517 -1.73 8.98 24.64
C ALA A 517 -0.43 9.67 24.21
N LEU A 518 0.73 9.24 24.74
CA LEU A 518 2.04 9.80 24.44
C LEU A 518 2.98 8.80 23.73
N CYS A 519 2.80 7.50 23.87
CA CYS A 519 3.57 6.49 23.17
C CYS A 519 2.63 5.60 22.34
N HIS A 520 2.58 5.82 21.02
CA HIS A 520 1.65 5.09 20.15
C HIS A 520 2.03 3.61 19.99
N ILE A 521 3.29 3.27 20.26
CA ILE A 521 3.80 1.90 20.21
C ILE A 521 3.84 1.23 21.58
N ALA A 522 3.28 1.88 22.61
CA ALA A 522 3.16 1.28 23.92
C ALA A 522 2.48 -0.09 23.79
N ARG A 523 3.02 -1.08 24.51
CA ARG A 523 2.47 -2.45 24.58
C ARG A 523 2.53 -3.25 23.27
N GLN A 524 3.20 -2.77 22.23
CA GLN A 524 3.52 -3.60 21.08
C GLN A 524 4.60 -4.64 21.42
N PRO A 525 4.55 -5.86 20.83
CA PRO A 525 5.52 -6.91 21.10
C PRO A 525 6.96 -6.45 20.80
N GLY A 526 7.87 -6.66 21.75
CA GLY A 526 9.29 -6.30 21.60
C GLY A 526 9.61 -4.81 21.78
N VAL A 527 8.63 -3.96 22.09
CA VAL A 527 8.87 -2.55 22.42
C VAL A 527 9.22 -2.43 23.89
N ALA A 528 10.39 -1.85 24.17
CA ALA A 528 10.85 -1.50 25.51
C ALA A 528 11.18 -0.01 25.58
N PRO A 529 11.10 0.62 26.78
CA PRO A 529 11.57 1.99 26.96
C PRO A 529 13.03 2.11 26.50
N PRO A 530 13.38 3.20 25.78
CA PRO A 530 14.76 3.47 25.43
C PRO A 530 15.56 3.59 26.74
N ARG A 531 16.77 3.04 26.74
CA ARG A 531 17.67 3.08 27.90
C ARG A 531 18.83 4.00 27.59
N ARG A 532 19.25 4.79 28.58
CA ARG A 532 20.40 5.67 28.44
C ARG A 532 21.63 4.77 28.44
N LEU A 533 22.38 4.76 27.34
CA LEU A 533 23.60 3.98 27.22
C LEU A 533 24.71 4.70 28.03
N THR A 534 24.68 4.63 29.36
CA THR A 534 25.85 4.90 30.19
C THR A 534 26.76 3.68 30.02
N ALA A 535 27.74 3.80 29.11
CA ALA A 535 28.52 2.68 28.56
C ALA A 535 29.13 1.71 29.59
N LEU A 536 29.28 2.10 30.87
CA LEU A 536 29.76 1.22 31.94
C LEU A 536 28.67 0.46 32.70
N GLU A 537 27.46 1.00 32.80
CA GLU A 537 26.34 0.33 33.45
C GLU A 537 25.84 -0.82 32.56
N GLU A 538 25.93 -0.67 31.23
CA GLU A 538 25.66 -1.74 30.28
C GLU A 538 26.70 -2.86 30.30
N ILE A 539 27.97 -2.55 30.56
CA ILE A 539 29.00 -3.56 30.80
C ILE A 539 28.69 -4.31 32.11
N ALA A 540 28.33 -3.59 33.17
CA ALA A 540 27.95 -4.21 34.45
C ALA A 540 26.69 -5.07 34.34
N GLU A 541 25.67 -4.63 33.59
CA GLU A 541 24.41 -5.35 33.40
C GLU A 541 24.56 -6.53 32.42
N ALA A 542 25.35 -6.36 31.35
CA ALA A 542 25.74 -7.43 30.43
C ALA A 542 26.41 -8.61 31.15
N LEU A 543 27.32 -8.30 32.08
CA LEU A 543 28.01 -9.29 32.92
C LEU A 543 27.06 -9.93 33.95
N ARG A 544 26.03 -9.22 34.42
CA ARG A 544 25.01 -9.77 35.33
C ARG A 544 23.98 -10.67 34.66
N HIS A 545 23.64 -10.41 33.39
CA HIS A 545 22.61 -11.17 32.65
C HIS A 545 23.14 -12.36 31.84
N THR A 546 24.46 -12.59 31.80
CA THR A 546 25.06 -13.79 31.20
C THR A 546 24.95 -15.05 32.10
N ALA A 547 24.38 -14.92 33.30
CA ALA A 547 24.13 -16.06 34.20
C ALA A 547 22.65 -16.48 34.20
N PRO A 548 22.34 -17.57 33.47
CA PRO A 548 21.72 -18.70 34.15
C PRO A 548 22.34 -20.03 33.71
N GLY A 549 23.11 -20.66 34.61
CA GLY A 549 23.29 -22.12 34.66
C GLY A 549 24.34 -22.79 33.78
N GLY A 550 25.27 -22.06 33.17
CA GLY A 550 26.43 -22.65 32.46
C GLY A 550 27.59 -23.01 33.41
N GLU A 551 28.46 -23.94 33.00
CA GLU A 551 29.74 -24.20 33.69
C GLU A 551 30.60 -22.91 33.75
N ASP A 552 31.39 -22.72 34.81
CA ASP A 552 32.06 -21.44 35.16
C ASP A 552 32.87 -20.79 34.00
N GLU A 553 33.35 -21.58 33.05
CA GLU A 553 34.22 -21.14 31.95
C GLU A 553 33.47 -20.64 30.70
N ASP A 554 32.26 -21.15 30.43
CA ASP A 554 31.41 -20.66 29.34
C ASP A 554 30.96 -19.22 29.62
N VAL A 555 30.75 -18.92 30.90
CA VAL A 555 30.38 -17.59 31.39
C VAL A 555 31.50 -16.58 31.13
N ALA A 556 32.74 -16.94 31.43
CA ALA A 556 33.88 -16.03 31.24
C ALA A 556 34.21 -15.76 29.76
N THR A 557 34.04 -16.78 28.89
CA THR A 557 34.21 -16.63 27.44
C THR A 557 33.12 -15.72 26.85
N ALA A 558 31.86 -15.97 27.19
CA ALA A 558 30.73 -15.14 26.73
C ALA A 558 30.84 -13.69 27.24
N ALA A 559 31.25 -13.51 28.50
CA ALA A 559 31.52 -12.20 29.08
C ALA A 559 32.61 -11.44 28.30
N THR A 560 33.71 -12.11 27.94
CA THR A 560 34.82 -11.51 27.19
C THR A 560 34.38 -11.06 25.79
N GLU A 561 33.66 -11.91 25.05
CA GLU A 561 33.13 -11.56 23.72
C GLU A 561 32.14 -10.40 23.75
N GLN A 562 31.30 -10.36 24.78
CA GLN A 562 30.32 -9.29 24.98
C GLN A 562 31.00 -7.97 25.32
N VAL A 563 31.98 -7.97 26.24
CA VAL A 563 32.79 -6.78 26.57
C VAL A 563 33.55 -6.29 25.34
N MET A 564 34.13 -7.18 24.52
CA MET A 564 34.80 -6.80 23.27
C MET A 564 33.85 -6.08 22.31
N ARG A 565 32.64 -6.62 22.11
CA ARG A 565 31.63 -6.04 21.23
C ARG A 565 31.20 -4.64 21.70
N ILE A 566 30.96 -4.48 23.00
CA ILE A 566 30.57 -3.19 23.60
C ILE A 566 31.71 -2.18 23.46
N THR A 567 32.94 -2.58 23.81
CA THR A 567 34.12 -1.71 23.78
C THR A 567 34.43 -1.26 22.35
N ARG A 568 34.32 -2.15 21.35
CA ARG A 568 34.49 -1.80 19.94
C ARG A 568 33.44 -0.79 19.49
N ARG A 569 32.17 -0.97 19.87
CA ARG A 569 31.10 0.00 19.56
C ARG A 569 31.37 1.35 20.23
N TYR A 570 31.85 1.34 21.47
CA TYR A 570 32.20 2.56 22.19
C TYR A 570 33.38 3.30 21.54
N ALA A 571 34.41 2.57 21.13
CA ALA A 571 35.52 3.13 20.35
C ALA A 571 35.03 3.69 18.99
N GLN A 572 34.10 3.05 18.30
CA GLN A 572 33.53 3.59 17.06
C GLN A 572 32.80 4.93 17.26
N LEU A 573 32.15 5.12 18.42
CA LEU A 573 31.45 6.36 18.76
C LEU A 573 32.42 7.50 19.09
N LEU A 574 33.47 7.21 19.87
CA LEU A 574 34.45 8.22 20.30
C LEU A 574 35.58 8.45 19.29
N GLN A 575 35.75 7.53 18.33
CA GLN A 575 36.81 7.54 17.32
C GLN A 575 38.22 7.81 17.90
N PRO A 576 38.66 7.07 18.93
CA PRO A 576 39.99 7.27 19.50
C PRO A 576 41.07 6.84 18.51
N ARG A 577 42.29 7.36 18.69
CA ARG A 577 43.47 6.93 17.91
C ARG A 577 43.96 5.57 18.41
N ILE A 578 43.32 4.49 17.96
CA ILE A 578 43.61 3.11 18.39
C ILE A 578 45.09 2.73 18.21
N ASP A 579 45.76 3.27 17.19
CA ASP A 579 47.18 3.00 16.95
C ASP A 579 48.09 3.55 18.06
N ASP A 580 47.71 4.64 18.74
CA ASP A 580 48.46 5.16 19.89
C ASP A 580 48.42 4.14 21.06
N TYR A 581 47.28 3.45 21.26
CA TYR A 581 47.19 2.37 22.24
C TYR A 581 47.97 1.13 21.84
N ARG A 582 48.01 0.78 20.55
CA ARG A 582 48.84 -0.32 20.05
C ARG A 582 50.32 -0.04 20.29
N GLN A 583 50.76 1.19 20.01
CA GLN A 583 52.12 1.62 20.29
C GLN A 583 52.44 1.53 21.78
N TRP A 584 51.54 2.00 22.65
CA TRP A 584 51.72 1.87 24.09
C TRP A 584 51.87 0.41 24.54
N ILE A 585 51.04 -0.50 24.00
CA ILE A 585 51.13 -1.93 24.31
C ILE A 585 52.47 -2.51 23.84
N ARG A 586 52.94 -2.15 22.64
CA ARG A 586 54.23 -2.57 22.09
C ARG A 586 55.37 -2.16 23.01
N GLU A 587 55.42 -0.88 23.38
CA GLU A 587 56.44 -0.33 24.28
C GLU A 587 56.38 -0.99 25.66
N ARG A 588 55.17 -1.29 26.16
CA ARG A 588 54.99 -1.87 27.49
C ARG A 588 55.37 -3.34 27.58
N LEU A 589 55.28 -4.09 26.48
CA LEU A 589 55.66 -5.52 26.44
C LEU A 589 57.17 -5.74 26.32
N GLU A 590 57.94 -4.73 25.89
CA GLU A 590 59.40 -4.81 25.68
C GLU A 590 59.79 -5.96 24.73
N ILE A 591 58.97 -6.22 23.70
CA ILE A 591 59.19 -7.26 22.68
C ILE A 591 59.43 -6.71 21.27
N ASP A 592 59.57 -5.38 21.13
CA ASP A 592 59.88 -4.66 19.89
C ASP A 592 59.13 -5.19 18.65
N ASP A 593 59.85 -5.55 17.59
CA ASP A 593 59.32 -6.02 16.30
C ASP A 593 58.56 -7.35 16.42
N LEU A 594 58.78 -8.12 17.49
CA LEU A 594 58.06 -9.39 17.72
C LEU A 594 56.56 -9.16 17.89
N PHE A 595 56.15 -8.01 18.42
CA PHE A 595 54.72 -7.68 18.60
C PHE A 595 53.97 -7.72 17.26
N ASP A 596 54.57 -7.22 16.19
CA ASP A 596 53.96 -7.11 14.86
C ASP A 596 54.25 -8.32 13.96
N THR A 597 55.34 -9.05 14.22
CA THR A 597 55.78 -10.16 13.35
C THR A 597 55.38 -11.54 13.86
N THR A 598 55.11 -11.71 15.16
CA THR A 598 54.78 -13.03 15.70
C THR A 598 53.41 -13.52 15.20
N PRO A 599 53.30 -14.79 14.73
CA PRO A 599 52.02 -15.38 14.35
C PRO A 599 51.13 -15.70 15.57
N LEU A 600 51.68 -15.62 16.79
CA LEU A 600 50.95 -15.89 18.03
C LEU A 600 49.99 -14.76 18.42
N LEU A 601 50.28 -13.53 18.00
CA LEU A 601 49.40 -12.36 18.15
C LEU A 601 48.86 -12.00 16.78
N THR A 602 47.63 -12.39 16.45
CA THR A 602 46.97 -11.91 15.22
C THR A 602 46.49 -10.48 15.40
N ASP A 603 46.06 -9.85 14.31
CA ASP A 603 45.51 -8.48 14.34
C ASP A 603 44.31 -8.34 15.29
N VAL A 604 43.54 -9.40 15.48
CA VAL A 604 42.42 -9.43 16.43
C VAL A 604 42.92 -9.33 17.87
N GLN A 605 43.98 -10.09 18.25
CA GLN A 605 44.54 -9.97 19.60
C GLN A 605 45.18 -8.59 19.80
N ARG A 606 45.89 -8.05 18.81
CA ARG A 606 46.48 -6.70 18.88
C ARG A 606 45.42 -5.61 19.03
N GLU A 607 44.32 -5.70 18.29
CA GLU A 607 43.16 -4.81 18.46
C GLU A 607 42.53 -4.96 19.86
N THR A 608 42.37 -6.19 20.34
CA THR A 608 41.76 -6.47 21.66
C THR A 608 42.58 -5.87 22.80
N LEU A 609 43.92 -5.98 22.74
CA LEU A 609 44.82 -5.33 23.71
C LEU A 609 44.68 -3.80 23.68
N ALA A 610 44.60 -3.21 22.48
CA ALA A 610 44.40 -1.78 22.31
C ALA A 610 43.05 -1.31 22.87
N LEU A 611 41.98 -2.06 22.62
CA LEU A 611 40.65 -1.80 23.19
C LEU A 611 40.63 -1.93 24.72
N GLY A 612 41.37 -2.89 25.28
CA GLY A 612 41.56 -3.02 26.73
C GLY A 612 42.22 -1.79 27.35
N ARG A 613 43.28 -1.27 26.72
CA ARG A 613 43.96 -0.04 27.15
C ARG A 613 43.09 1.21 26.99
N PHE A 614 42.36 1.32 25.89
CA PHE A 614 41.38 2.38 25.65
C PHE A 614 40.34 2.40 26.77
N LEU A 615 39.70 1.25 27.05
CA LEU A 615 38.67 1.15 28.08
C LEU A 615 39.22 1.50 29.48
N TRP A 616 40.44 1.08 29.78
CA TRP A 616 41.13 1.50 31.00
C TRP A 616 41.27 3.02 31.08
N GLU A 617 41.73 3.70 30.02
CA GLU A 617 41.84 5.17 30.04
C GLU A 617 40.50 5.84 30.33
N GLN A 618 39.44 5.34 29.69
CA GLN A 618 38.09 5.88 29.86
C GLN A 618 37.59 5.72 31.30
N ILE A 619 37.84 4.56 31.93
CA ILE A 619 37.54 4.32 33.34
C ILE A 619 38.29 5.31 34.24
N GLU A 620 39.56 5.61 33.95
CA GLU A 620 40.35 6.57 34.73
C GLU A 620 39.86 8.02 34.55
N GLN A 621 39.57 8.43 33.32
CA GLN A 621 39.09 9.77 32.99
C GLN A 621 37.81 10.11 33.74
N ILE A 622 36.87 9.16 33.83
CA ILE A 622 35.60 9.32 34.55
C ILE A 622 35.68 8.95 36.04
N ARG A 623 36.85 8.52 36.52
CA ARG A 623 37.10 8.05 37.90
C ARG A 623 36.18 6.90 38.35
N ALA A 624 35.83 5.99 37.45
CA ALA A 624 35.07 4.80 37.81
C ALA A 624 35.91 3.82 38.65
N SER A 625 35.23 3.02 39.48
CA SER A 625 35.86 2.09 40.43
C SER A 625 35.98 0.66 39.92
N ASN A 626 35.38 0.34 38.76
CA ASN A 626 35.28 -1.02 38.24
C ASN A 626 36.16 -1.25 37.00
N PHE A 627 37.07 -2.22 37.09
CA PHE A 627 38.02 -2.59 36.04
C PHE A 627 37.77 -3.97 35.42
N ALA A 628 36.58 -4.57 35.60
CA ALA A 628 36.28 -5.90 35.08
C ALA A 628 36.40 -6.00 33.54
N GLY A 629 35.95 -4.98 32.80
CA GLY A 629 36.03 -4.96 31.34
C GLY A 629 37.46 -5.07 30.81
N PRO A 630 38.39 -4.17 31.19
CA PRO A 630 39.80 -4.29 30.81
C PRO A 630 40.44 -5.62 31.22
N VAL A 631 40.12 -6.16 32.40
CA VAL A 631 40.61 -7.47 32.85
C VAL A 631 40.22 -8.57 31.87
N LEU A 632 38.94 -8.66 31.47
CA LEU A 632 38.46 -9.68 30.55
C LEU A 632 39.13 -9.57 29.17
N LEU A 633 39.31 -8.35 28.66
CA LEU A 633 39.98 -8.14 27.37
C LEU A 633 41.46 -8.56 27.39
N PHE A 634 42.21 -8.20 28.44
CA PHE A 634 43.60 -8.63 28.56
C PHE A 634 43.70 -10.14 28.76
N THR A 635 42.93 -10.70 29.70
CA THR A 635 43.01 -12.14 29.99
C THR A 635 42.52 -13.02 28.85
N GLY A 636 41.52 -12.59 28.08
CA GLY A 636 41.08 -13.28 26.88
C GLY A 636 42.17 -13.40 25.81
N VAL A 637 43.04 -12.39 25.67
CA VAL A 637 44.19 -12.48 24.75
C VAL A 637 45.22 -13.50 25.24
N LEU A 638 45.58 -13.46 26.52
CA LEU A 638 46.52 -14.45 27.10
C LEU A 638 45.97 -15.87 27.02
N GLU A 639 44.65 -16.05 27.20
CA GLU A 639 43.97 -17.34 27.06
C GLU A 639 44.08 -17.88 25.65
N GLU A 640 43.81 -17.05 24.65
CA GLU A 640 43.90 -17.44 23.25
C GLU A 640 45.33 -17.79 22.84
N VAL A 641 46.32 -16.98 23.26
CA VAL A 641 47.73 -17.28 23.00
C VAL A 641 48.14 -18.59 23.68
N SER A 642 47.72 -18.82 24.93
CA SER A 642 47.97 -20.08 25.66
C SER A 642 47.29 -21.28 24.98
N ARG A 643 46.14 -21.08 24.34
CA ARG A 643 45.43 -22.11 23.58
C ARG A 643 46.16 -22.54 22.33
N VAL A 644 46.68 -21.58 21.57
CA VAL A 644 47.39 -21.84 20.32
C VAL A 644 48.80 -22.39 20.58
N THR A 645 49.41 -22.05 21.71
CA THR A 645 50.73 -22.53 22.13
C THR A 645 50.62 -23.80 22.98
N ILE A 646 50.28 -23.67 24.25
CA ILE A 646 50.37 -24.74 25.24
C ILE A 646 49.35 -25.85 24.97
N TYR A 647 48.07 -25.51 24.81
CA TYR A 647 47.02 -26.53 24.70
C TYR A 647 47.02 -27.32 23.39
N LYS A 648 47.52 -26.72 22.31
CA LYS A 648 47.66 -27.41 21.02
C LYS A 648 48.76 -28.47 21.08
N HIS A 649 49.78 -28.27 21.91
CA HIS A 649 50.99 -29.09 21.97
C HIS A 649 51.07 -29.98 23.23
N SER A 650 50.09 -29.88 24.15
CA SER A 650 50.00 -30.68 25.36
C SER A 650 48.92 -31.77 25.25
N PRO A 651 49.11 -32.95 25.87
CA PRO A 651 48.05 -33.95 26.06
C PRO A 651 46.82 -33.34 26.76
N PRO A 652 45.62 -33.90 26.57
CA PRO A 652 44.44 -33.46 27.30
C PRO A 652 44.68 -33.60 28.81
N LEU A 653 44.65 -32.47 29.51
CA LEU A 653 44.69 -32.42 30.98
C LEU A 653 43.38 -32.99 31.51
N CYS A 654 43.41 -33.71 32.64
CA CYS A 654 42.21 -34.38 33.15
C CYS A 654 41.92 -34.06 34.62
N ASP A 655 40.66 -34.16 35.03
CA ASP A 655 40.26 -34.11 36.44
C ASP A 655 40.72 -35.38 37.20
N THR A 656 40.42 -35.44 38.50
CA THR A 656 40.73 -36.60 39.36
C THR A 656 40.03 -37.89 38.93
N ASN A 657 38.99 -37.81 38.10
CA ASN A 657 38.21 -38.93 37.54
C ASN A 657 38.63 -39.29 36.11
N GLY A 658 39.66 -38.65 35.55
CA GLY A 658 40.17 -38.90 34.20
C GLY A 658 39.40 -38.20 33.08
N ARG A 659 38.47 -37.28 33.38
CA ARG A 659 37.74 -36.50 32.36
C ARG A 659 38.59 -35.34 31.85
N PRO A 660 38.61 -35.06 30.53
CA PRO A 660 39.38 -33.95 29.98
C PRO A 660 38.87 -32.61 30.53
N LEU A 661 39.79 -31.77 31.00
CA LEU A 661 39.54 -30.40 31.48
C LEU A 661 39.42 -29.45 30.29
N MET A 662 38.67 -28.36 30.49
CA MET A 662 38.56 -27.29 29.51
C MET A 662 39.92 -26.60 29.27
N ARG A 663 40.12 -26.12 28.04
CA ARG A 663 41.37 -25.46 27.59
C ARG A 663 41.38 -23.97 27.96
N THR A 664 41.31 -23.65 29.24
CA THR A 664 41.17 -22.27 29.76
C THR A 664 42.39 -21.83 30.56
N LEU A 665 42.53 -20.54 30.89
CA LEU A 665 43.61 -20.09 31.80
C LEU A 665 43.48 -20.69 33.21
N GLY A 666 42.25 -20.93 33.68
CA GLY A 666 41.99 -21.53 34.99
C GLY A 666 42.57 -22.95 35.10
N THR A 667 42.46 -23.75 34.05
CA THR A 667 43.01 -25.11 34.00
C THR A 667 44.55 -25.12 34.02
N ILE A 668 45.21 -24.22 33.27
CA ILE A 668 46.68 -24.07 33.32
C ILE A 668 47.12 -23.56 34.69
N GLY A 669 46.49 -22.51 35.21
CA GLY A 669 46.86 -21.92 36.49
C GLY A 669 46.70 -22.89 37.67
N ASN A 670 45.72 -23.78 37.61
CA ASN A 670 45.47 -24.77 38.65
C ASN A 670 46.13 -26.14 38.39
N CYS A 671 46.99 -26.29 37.38
CA CYS A 671 47.59 -27.58 37.05
C CYS A 671 48.56 -28.09 38.13
N LYS A 672 49.14 -27.18 38.93
CA LYS A 672 49.90 -27.49 40.14
C LYS A 672 49.01 -27.86 41.34
N GLY A 673 47.74 -27.50 41.28
CA GLY A 673 46.69 -27.96 42.21
C GLY A 673 46.23 -29.39 41.89
N TYR A 674 45.33 -29.95 42.72
CA TYR A 674 44.76 -31.30 42.54
C TYR A 674 45.77 -32.46 42.46
N GLY A 675 46.74 -32.48 43.39
CA GLY A 675 47.68 -33.60 43.52
C GLY A 675 48.85 -33.60 42.52
N GLY A 676 49.07 -32.50 41.79
CA GLY A 676 50.28 -32.26 40.98
C GLY A 676 50.42 -33.10 39.71
N ARG A 677 49.47 -34.00 39.44
CA ARG A 677 49.51 -34.91 38.28
C ARG A 677 49.42 -34.17 36.94
N ASN A 678 48.56 -33.15 36.84
CA ASN A 678 48.41 -32.36 35.62
C ASN A 678 49.64 -31.48 35.35
N TRP A 679 50.28 -30.95 36.41
CA TRP A 679 51.56 -30.27 36.29
C TRP A 679 52.63 -31.19 35.68
N LEU A 680 52.79 -32.41 36.20
CA LEU A 680 53.78 -33.36 35.66
C LEU A 680 53.51 -33.72 34.19
N ILE A 681 52.24 -33.88 33.80
CA ILE A 681 51.85 -34.16 32.41
C ILE A 681 52.19 -32.97 31.50
N LEU A 682 51.89 -31.76 31.96
CA LEU A 682 52.16 -30.53 31.21
C LEU A 682 53.66 -30.28 31.06
N GLU A 683 54.40 -30.40 32.17
CA GLU A 683 55.86 -30.22 32.23
C GLU A 683 56.57 -31.22 31.33
N ASP A 684 56.20 -32.50 31.39
CA ASP A 684 56.78 -33.55 30.54
C ASP A 684 56.43 -33.37 29.06
N ALA A 685 55.22 -32.92 28.73
CA ALA A 685 54.84 -32.65 27.34
C ALA A 685 55.63 -31.48 26.74
N ILE A 686 55.75 -30.38 27.47
CA ILE A 686 56.49 -29.20 27.03
C ILE A 686 58.00 -29.49 26.95
N ALA A 687 58.55 -30.22 27.93
CA ALA A 687 59.95 -30.62 27.94
C ALA A 687 60.30 -31.57 26.78
N ARG A 688 59.47 -32.59 26.50
CA ARG A 688 59.69 -33.51 25.37
C ARG A 688 59.62 -32.82 24.00
N GLY A 689 58.73 -31.84 23.87
CA GLY A 689 58.61 -31.05 22.64
C GLY A 689 59.70 -29.98 22.47
N GLY A 690 60.45 -29.66 23.53
CA GLY A 690 61.42 -28.56 23.50
C GLY A 690 60.77 -27.19 23.25
N HIS A 691 59.49 -27.05 23.59
CA HIS A 691 58.67 -25.88 23.23
C HIS A 691 58.91 -24.66 24.15
N TRP A 692 59.62 -24.82 25.26
CA TRP A 692 59.88 -23.74 26.21
C TRP A 692 61.38 -23.49 26.37
N ASP A 693 61.80 -22.26 26.10
CA ASP A 693 63.13 -21.76 26.44
C ASP A 693 63.09 -20.99 27.75
N GLU A 694 63.69 -21.55 28.79
CA GLU A 694 63.81 -20.84 30.05
C GLU A 694 64.68 -19.59 29.95
N GLN A 695 65.63 -19.54 29.00
CA GLN A 695 66.53 -18.41 28.81
C GLN A 695 65.96 -17.45 27.77
N VAL A 696 65.01 -16.63 28.21
CA VAL A 696 64.22 -15.74 27.36
C VAL A 696 65.06 -14.60 26.74
N THR A 697 65.98 -14.03 27.53
CA THR A 697 66.98 -13.05 27.06
C THR A 697 68.34 -13.37 27.70
N PRO A 698 69.48 -12.80 27.27
CA PRO A 698 70.79 -13.08 27.88
C PRO A 698 70.88 -12.83 29.39
N HIS A 699 69.95 -12.06 29.97
CA HIS A 699 69.96 -11.65 31.37
C HIS A 699 68.69 -12.04 32.14
N GLN A 700 67.69 -12.63 31.48
CA GLN A 700 66.43 -13.01 32.12
C GLN A 700 66.12 -14.47 31.88
N ARG A 701 65.77 -15.17 32.95
CA ARG A 701 65.24 -16.54 32.92
C ARG A 701 63.81 -16.55 33.40
N LEU A 702 62.96 -17.30 32.70
CA LEU A 702 61.57 -17.54 33.08
C LEU A 702 61.30 -19.05 33.07
N PRO A 703 61.45 -19.71 34.23
CA PRO A 703 61.03 -21.09 34.39
C PRO A 703 59.53 -21.24 34.06
N LEU A 704 59.16 -22.33 33.39
CA LEU A 704 57.76 -22.63 33.07
C LEU A 704 56.89 -22.64 34.34
N SER A 705 57.46 -23.13 35.45
CA SER A 705 56.82 -23.10 36.77
C SER A 705 56.41 -21.69 37.19
N ASP A 706 57.32 -20.73 37.08
CA ASP A 706 57.07 -19.35 37.52
C ASP A 706 56.03 -18.68 36.63
N TRP A 707 56.05 -18.99 35.32
CA TRP A 707 55.02 -18.52 34.40
C TRP A 707 53.62 -19.07 34.76
N VAL A 708 53.51 -20.36 35.10
CA VAL A 708 52.24 -20.95 35.56
C VAL A 708 51.73 -20.32 36.85
N ASP A 709 52.62 -19.95 37.78
CA ASP A 709 52.23 -19.25 39.02
C ASP A 709 51.68 -17.83 38.72
N MET A 710 52.22 -17.15 37.71
CA MET A 710 51.65 -15.88 37.23
C MET A 710 50.25 -16.10 36.64
N VAL A 711 50.08 -17.12 35.80
CA VAL A 711 48.79 -17.46 35.19
C VAL A 711 47.75 -17.83 36.24
N GLN A 712 48.13 -18.57 37.29
CA GLN A 712 47.21 -18.89 38.39
C GLN A 712 46.63 -17.64 39.05
N ARG A 713 47.48 -16.64 39.33
CA ARG A 713 47.04 -15.37 39.92
C ARG A 713 46.18 -14.56 38.95
N ILE A 714 46.54 -14.53 37.67
CA ILE A 714 45.75 -13.86 36.62
C ILE A 714 44.37 -14.52 36.49
N ALA A 715 44.29 -15.85 36.49
CA ALA A 715 43.05 -16.60 36.38
C ALA A 715 42.10 -16.32 37.56
N SER A 716 42.64 -16.17 38.78
CA SER A 716 41.84 -15.78 39.95
C SER A 716 41.18 -14.40 39.75
N ILE A 717 41.93 -13.41 39.27
CA ILE A 717 41.42 -12.05 38.99
C ILE A 717 40.41 -12.05 37.84
N ARG A 718 40.64 -12.87 36.79
CA ARG A 718 39.68 -13.07 35.69
C ARG A 718 38.36 -13.62 36.19
N ASN A 719 38.39 -14.65 37.02
CA ASN A 719 37.18 -15.30 37.52
C ASN A 719 36.37 -14.34 38.40
N ASP A 720 37.05 -13.54 39.24
CA ASP A 720 36.39 -12.45 39.96
C ASP A 720 35.74 -11.44 39.00
N ALA A 721 36.41 -11.07 37.91
CA ALA A 721 35.86 -10.17 36.89
C ALA A 721 34.62 -10.76 36.18
N ALA A 722 34.67 -12.03 35.80
CA ALA A 722 33.61 -12.72 35.08
C ALA A 722 32.37 -12.96 35.97
N HIS A 723 32.55 -13.37 37.22
CA HIS A 723 31.44 -13.75 38.10
C HIS A 723 30.88 -12.59 38.92
N LYS A 724 31.73 -11.69 39.42
CA LYS A 724 31.28 -10.57 40.27
C LYS A 724 30.98 -9.31 39.45
N ALA A 725 31.28 -9.33 38.16
CA ALA A 725 31.21 -8.17 37.27
C ALA A 725 31.96 -6.94 37.83
N HIS A 726 32.92 -7.15 38.74
CA HIS A 726 33.58 -6.10 39.48
C HIS A 726 35.03 -6.46 39.81
N VAL A 727 35.96 -5.56 39.47
CA VAL A 727 37.36 -5.65 39.87
C VAL A 727 37.82 -4.30 40.42
N GLU A 728 38.34 -4.31 41.64
CA GLU A 728 38.91 -3.12 42.26
C GLU A 728 40.25 -2.73 41.64
N ARG A 729 40.60 -1.44 41.74
CA ARG A 729 41.85 -0.88 41.20
C ARG A 729 43.10 -1.65 41.63
N GLY A 730 43.19 -2.08 42.89
CA GLY A 730 44.36 -2.82 43.39
C GLY A 730 44.55 -4.19 42.74
N ALA A 731 43.46 -4.93 42.54
CA ALA A 731 43.48 -6.20 41.81
C ALA A 731 43.82 -6.00 40.33
N PHE A 732 43.28 -4.96 39.70
CA PHE A 732 43.63 -4.61 38.32
C PHE A 732 45.11 -4.21 38.15
N GLN A 733 45.67 -3.41 39.06
CA GLN A 733 47.10 -3.06 39.04
C GLN A 733 48.00 -4.29 39.22
N THR A 734 47.57 -5.23 40.06
CA THR A 734 48.23 -6.53 40.22
C THR A 734 48.21 -7.32 38.91
N LEU A 735 47.07 -7.37 38.22
CA LEU A 735 46.93 -8.00 36.92
C LEU A 735 47.85 -7.35 35.88
N VAL A 736 47.85 -6.03 35.73
CA VAL A 736 48.72 -5.31 34.78
C VAL A 736 50.20 -5.63 35.05
N THR A 737 50.60 -5.69 36.32
CA THR A 737 51.98 -6.03 36.70
C THR A 737 52.34 -7.48 36.35
N LEU A 738 51.45 -8.44 36.61
CA LEU A 738 51.66 -9.84 36.25
C LEU A 738 51.60 -10.08 34.74
N TYR A 739 50.79 -9.31 34.02
CA TYR A 739 50.52 -9.50 32.60
C TYR A 739 51.66 -8.97 31.72
N PHE A 740 52.09 -7.72 31.97
CA PHE A 740 53.14 -7.05 31.20
C PHE A 740 54.53 -7.16 31.84
N GLY A 741 54.60 -7.40 33.15
CA GLY A 741 55.83 -7.31 33.91
C GLY A 741 56.07 -5.92 34.50
N SER A 742 57.22 -5.77 35.16
CA SER A 742 57.68 -4.51 35.74
C SER A 742 59.18 -4.53 35.95
N ALA A 743 59.80 -3.37 36.14
CA ALA A 743 61.21 -3.27 36.48
C ALA A 743 61.62 -4.09 37.73
N ARG A 744 60.67 -4.41 38.62
CA ARG A 744 60.90 -5.26 39.81
C ARG A 744 60.64 -6.75 39.57
N THR A 745 59.65 -7.09 38.75
CA THR A 745 59.22 -8.48 38.53
C THR A 745 59.84 -9.11 37.28
N GLY A 746 60.51 -8.32 36.44
CA GLY A 746 61.03 -8.75 35.14
C GLY A 746 59.89 -8.98 34.15
N LEU A 747 59.93 -10.12 33.48
CA LEU A 747 58.96 -10.53 32.46
C LEU A 747 57.56 -10.76 33.05
N GLY A 748 56.54 -10.39 32.30
CA GLY A 748 55.14 -10.72 32.58
C GLY A 748 54.69 -12.01 31.88
N ALA A 749 53.44 -12.39 32.13
CA ALA A 749 52.87 -13.62 31.57
C ALA A 749 52.74 -13.57 30.04
N LEU A 750 52.32 -12.45 29.44
CA LEU A 750 52.14 -12.39 27.98
C LEU A 750 53.49 -12.30 27.25
N ASN A 751 54.34 -11.33 27.57
CA ASN A 751 55.65 -11.21 26.93
C ASN A 751 56.56 -12.40 27.25
N GLY A 752 56.50 -12.93 28.48
CA GLY A 752 57.19 -14.17 28.84
C GLY A 752 56.80 -15.35 27.96
N LEU A 753 55.50 -15.57 27.73
CA LEU A 753 55.03 -16.64 26.82
C LEU A 753 55.50 -16.41 25.38
N LEU A 754 55.39 -15.18 24.86
CA LEU A 754 55.73 -14.86 23.48
C LEU A 754 57.23 -15.02 23.19
N LEU A 755 58.09 -14.75 24.17
CA LEU A 755 59.54 -14.86 24.02
C LEU A 755 60.07 -16.26 24.36
N ALA A 756 59.48 -16.96 25.34
CA ALA A 756 59.92 -18.29 25.76
C ALA A 756 59.44 -19.41 24.82
N TRP A 757 58.35 -19.20 24.09
CA TRP A 757 57.75 -20.25 23.25
C TRP A 757 58.52 -20.50 21.95
N ARG A 758 58.87 -21.77 21.69
CA ARG A 758 59.51 -22.24 20.46
C ARG A 758 58.51 -23.04 19.62
N ALA A 759 58.24 -22.53 18.40
CA ALA A 759 57.28 -23.10 17.45
C ALA A 759 57.69 -24.48 16.91
#